data_AF-A0A3M6VIZ8-F1
#
_entry.id   AF-A0A3M6VIZ8-F1
#
_cell.length_a   1.000
_cell.length_b   1.000
_cell.length_c   1.000
_cell.angle_alpha   90.00
_cell.angle_beta   90.00
_cell.angle_gamma   90.00
#
_symmetry.space_group_name_H-M   'P 1'
#
loop_
_entity.id
_entity.type
_entity.pdbx_description
1 polymer ?
#
loop_
_entity_poly.entity_id
_entity_poly.type
_entity_poly.pdbx_seq_one_letter_code
_entity_poly.pdbx_strand_id
1 'polypeptide(L)'
;MQRSVLIPTLQAAGSGVIIAQTRGLNFASVCAKDEGKYEVDTIQKDGSVQTQVIQVEAVGSLGDAQGRRAFMELPSKLLKLKIIGFGVTESGIVKGGQAIVDLTELLYKSFQANSNHVISVINTDNLPKNGEIIKKLVLETEWNDQPSDLAPFRAYVTSKVHFHNTMVDRLTSHRAGDSLVPLTEPWPTKTLVIQDIQGVLDAKVLSTLPGVHIRTTANQLEQDHLIKLSIANAVHTAMVYLLALTRVKTTCEVLKYPEIRQFLDLLYVNDIAPSLLSRGVSKEQAQHAYDEWMGRVEHKHFGLDNFWVGQNAMLKFGVRLFSSVKANVAMDEMYRPSVFMAFATAIILRYLTPTQENSRKENGSGPTIFVGAMDSIQDSTPMYSTTEKAWVYANGLSANVSTGKYEFLDGEKGDTARILWRASQQVLHASKSSSHDFPKSVRAESSSEVSSGVGVAVASILSSVEGFDHTNDAYASFAADVAALYQRLVSGKQTALETLDDVLRNHHTSEYLATKEEVVTFVRQAVASVQIIDVHTHLFPPSHGKLMLWGINELLTYHYLVAEFLQTASVQVEELNSYSKEKQASLIWKHLFIDRSPVSEACRGVLTTLHLLGLDNLVAKRDLPAIQEWFKQQDAEEYVDTVFRLSGLKYAVMTNIPFEPEEARHWLGDPATNTPPPAWSRKFFRSALRVDQVLLGDWVSIGPTLDVFKLPHTLEGVRTLLEKWIDIMKPEYFMSSVPISFEYPDKNAPGSGTKEPPTGAELLLQVLLPLAEEKKLPIALKFDSVRPINARYGVAGDGVKPSNVDTLIKLCRNFPKVKFLATFLSRVNQHEVTVTANKFGNLHLYGCWWYCNNPSIIEELTRMRIEILGTAFTSQHSDARVLDQLIYKWSHSREVIGEVLVDMYKKLFATGWKVSKSDIQRDVQRLFGQSYEEFMEKDM
;
A
#
# COMPACT_ATOMS: atom_id res chain seq x y z
N MET A 1 10.64 -13.22 26.37
CA MET A 1 11.01 -11.83 26.00
C MET A 1 12.12 -11.26 26.86
N GLN A 2 11.95 -10.92 28.15
CA GLN A 2 13.02 -10.24 28.92
C GLN A 2 14.36 -11.01 28.93
N ARG A 3 14.32 -12.32 29.24
CA ARG A 3 15.50 -13.21 29.27
C ARG A 3 16.10 -13.56 27.90
N SER A 4 15.33 -13.42 26.83
CA SER A 4 15.75 -13.84 25.49
C SER A 4 15.96 -12.67 24.52
N VAL A 5 15.57 -11.45 24.89
CA VAL A 5 15.68 -10.24 24.05
C VAL A 5 16.43 -9.16 24.83
N LEU A 6 15.82 -8.60 25.88
CA LEU A 6 16.35 -7.41 26.53
C LEU A 6 17.70 -7.66 27.21
N ILE A 7 17.87 -8.77 27.94
CA ILE A 7 19.14 -9.08 28.60
C ILE A 7 20.27 -9.25 27.57
N PRO A 8 20.15 -10.11 26.54
CA PRO A 8 21.11 -10.18 25.44
C PRO A 8 21.42 -8.82 24.80
N THR A 9 20.39 -8.00 24.53
CA THR A 9 20.58 -6.66 23.95
C THR A 9 21.43 -5.77 24.84
N LEU A 10 21.14 -5.70 26.14
CA LEU A 10 21.87 -4.84 27.08
C LEU A 10 23.33 -5.30 27.26
N GLN A 11 23.56 -6.61 27.26
CA GLN A 11 24.91 -7.17 27.35
C GLN A 11 25.72 -6.93 26.07
N ALA A 12 25.11 -7.12 24.91
CA ALA A 12 25.75 -6.82 23.64
C ALA A 12 26.07 -5.32 23.50
N ALA A 13 25.29 -4.45 24.16
CA ALA A 13 25.57 -3.03 24.31
C ALA A 13 26.61 -2.70 25.42
N GLY A 14 27.24 -3.70 26.03
CA GLY A 14 28.31 -3.55 27.02
C GLY A 14 27.86 -3.29 28.46
N SER A 15 26.59 -3.56 28.80
CA SER A 15 26.06 -3.37 30.16
C SER A 15 26.16 -4.65 31.00
N GLY A 16 26.61 -4.53 32.25
CA GLY A 16 26.41 -5.56 33.28
C GLY A 16 24.94 -5.63 33.69
N VAL A 17 24.38 -6.83 33.84
CA VAL A 17 22.95 -7.03 34.09
C VAL A 17 22.73 -7.71 35.45
N ILE A 18 21.81 -7.18 36.25
CA ILE A 18 21.33 -7.78 37.49
C ILE A 18 19.84 -8.09 37.30
N ILE A 19 19.42 -9.31 37.65
CA ILE A 19 18.03 -9.74 37.48
C ILE A 19 17.31 -9.83 38.84
N ALA A 20 16.09 -9.29 38.89
CA ALA A 20 15.13 -9.59 39.95
C ALA A 20 13.89 -10.28 39.38
N GLN A 21 13.60 -11.48 39.85
CA GLN A 21 12.35 -12.17 39.54
C GLN A 21 11.20 -11.52 40.32
N THR A 22 10.17 -11.05 39.62
CA THR A 22 9.06 -10.30 40.23
C THR A 22 8.15 -11.13 41.13
N ARG A 23 7.99 -12.44 40.85
CA ARG A 23 7.15 -13.36 41.63
C ARG A 23 7.75 -14.76 41.68
N GLY A 24 7.65 -15.42 42.83
CA GLY A 24 8.16 -16.78 43.04
C GLY A 24 9.69 -16.86 43.07
N LEU A 25 10.24 -18.06 43.19
CA LEU A 25 11.68 -18.28 43.41
C LEU A 25 12.36 -19.15 42.33
N ASN A 26 11.58 -19.77 41.45
CA ASN A 26 12.06 -20.87 40.60
C ASN A 26 13.27 -20.50 39.71
N PHE A 27 13.19 -19.43 38.91
CA PHE A 27 14.29 -19.01 38.05
C PHE A 27 15.44 -18.43 38.86
N ALA A 28 15.16 -17.55 39.81
CA ALA A 28 16.19 -16.89 40.60
C ALA A 28 17.05 -17.90 41.37
N SER A 29 16.44 -18.91 41.99
CA SER A 29 17.16 -19.95 42.72
C SER A 29 18.00 -20.84 41.81
N VAL A 30 17.50 -21.21 40.63
CA VAL A 30 18.26 -22.04 39.68
C VAL A 30 19.44 -21.26 39.10
N CYS A 31 19.22 -20.03 38.66
CA CYS A 31 20.27 -19.16 38.12
C CYS A 31 21.34 -18.83 39.18
N ALA A 32 20.94 -18.56 40.43
CA ALA A 32 21.90 -18.32 41.52
C ALA A 32 22.76 -19.56 41.82
N LYS A 33 22.15 -20.75 41.76
CA LYS A 33 22.87 -22.03 41.95
C LYS A 33 23.88 -22.29 40.84
N ASP A 34 23.60 -21.83 39.62
CA ASP A 34 24.50 -21.91 38.46
C ASP A 34 25.39 -20.67 38.31
N GLU A 35 25.74 -20.03 39.44
CA GLU A 35 26.66 -18.89 39.50
C GLU A 35 26.24 -17.71 38.60
N GLY A 36 24.94 -17.47 38.46
CA GLY A 36 24.38 -16.40 37.62
C GLY A 36 24.27 -16.75 36.13
N LYS A 37 24.38 -18.03 35.77
CA LYS A 37 24.20 -18.50 34.38
C LYS A 37 22.77 -18.98 34.15
N TYR A 38 22.29 -18.77 32.94
CA TYR A 38 21.11 -19.44 32.42
C TYR A 38 21.22 -19.65 30.92
N GLU A 39 20.47 -20.62 30.42
CA GLU A 39 20.48 -20.98 29.00
C GLU A 39 19.34 -20.30 28.24
N VAL A 40 19.60 -20.00 26.96
CA VAL A 40 18.60 -19.62 25.97
C VAL A 40 18.83 -20.47 24.72
N ASP A 41 17.81 -21.19 24.30
CA ASP A 41 17.82 -21.98 23.09
C ASP A 41 17.33 -21.15 21.90
N THR A 42 18.04 -21.24 20.78
CA THR A 42 17.64 -20.68 19.49
C THR A 42 17.52 -21.80 18.47
N ILE A 43 16.33 -21.97 17.90
CA ILE A 43 16.09 -22.92 16.83
C ILE A 43 16.56 -22.30 15.52
N GLN A 44 17.53 -22.92 14.87
CA GLN A 44 18.07 -22.49 13.58
C GLN A 44 17.15 -22.89 12.42
N LYS A 45 17.44 -22.33 11.24
CA LYS A 45 16.65 -22.58 10.01
C LYS A 45 16.61 -24.05 9.59
N ASP A 46 17.62 -24.83 9.95
CA ASP A 46 17.70 -26.27 9.67
C ASP A 46 17.01 -27.13 10.75
N GLY A 47 16.43 -26.50 11.78
CA GLY A 47 15.81 -27.15 12.92
C GLY A 47 16.76 -27.54 14.05
N SER A 48 18.07 -27.33 13.88
CA SER A 48 19.04 -27.53 14.97
C SER A 48 18.82 -26.51 16.09
N VAL A 49 19.05 -26.93 17.33
CA VAL A 49 18.94 -26.04 18.50
C VAL A 49 20.34 -25.60 18.91
N GLN A 50 20.57 -24.29 18.91
CA GLN A 50 21.77 -23.68 19.47
C GLN A 50 21.45 -23.14 20.87
N THR A 51 22.15 -23.66 21.86
CA THR A 51 22.05 -23.17 23.25
C THR A 51 23.12 -22.10 23.50
N GLN A 52 22.67 -20.91 23.91
CA GLN A 52 23.53 -19.83 24.39
C GLN A 52 23.46 -19.79 25.91
N VAL A 53 24.63 -19.80 26.57
CA VAL A 53 24.73 -19.55 28.02
C VAL A 53 24.90 -18.05 28.24
N ILE A 54 24.00 -17.46 29.03
CA ILE A 54 24.01 -16.05 29.40
C ILE A 54 24.43 -15.94 30.87
N GLN A 55 25.49 -15.17 31.11
CA GLN A 55 25.99 -14.87 32.45
C GLN A 55 25.47 -13.51 32.92
N VAL A 56 24.86 -13.42 34.10
CA VAL A 56 24.52 -12.14 34.75
C VAL A 56 25.39 -11.86 35.97
N GLU A 57 25.46 -10.59 36.37
CA GLU A 57 26.29 -10.12 37.51
C GLU A 57 25.71 -10.59 38.84
N ALA A 58 24.38 -10.58 38.95
CA ALA A 58 23.66 -11.08 40.11
C ALA A 58 22.20 -11.41 39.74
N VAL A 59 21.59 -12.28 40.55
CA VAL A 59 20.18 -12.65 40.41
C VAL A 59 19.54 -12.78 41.79
N GLY A 60 18.29 -12.34 41.92
CA GLY A 60 17.49 -12.47 43.13
C GLY A 60 16.00 -12.52 42.83
N SER A 61 15.17 -12.60 43.87
CA SER A 61 13.72 -12.55 43.75
C SER A 61 13.12 -11.45 44.63
N LEU A 62 12.08 -10.80 44.12
CA LEU A 62 11.20 -9.90 44.87
C LEU A 62 10.04 -10.68 45.53
N GLY A 63 9.90 -11.97 45.20
CA GLY A 63 8.87 -12.85 45.73
C GLY A 63 9.11 -13.31 47.17
N ASP A 64 10.30 -13.10 47.73
CA ASP A 64 10.60 -13.29 49.15
C ASP A 64 11.14 -12.00 49.80
N ALA A 65 10.91 -11.86 51.11
CA ALA A 65 11.18 -10.61 51.82
C ALA A 65 12.67 -10.26 51.90
N GLN A 66 13.56 -11.26 51.95
CA GLN A 66 15.00 -11.03 52.06
C GLN A 66 15.56 -10.59 50.71
N GLY A 67 15.22 -11.29 49.63
CA GLY A 67 15.60 -10.94 48.27
C GLY A 67 15.10 -9.56 47.86
N ARG A 68 13.83 -9.24 48.17
CA ARG A 68 13.26 -7.90 47.94
C ARG A 68 14.04 -6.82 48.68
N ARG A 69 14.33 -7.01 49.97
CA ARG A 69 15.09 -6.03 50.76
C ARG A 69 16.48 -5.78 50.17
N ALA A 70 17.21 -6.84 49.82
CA ALA A 70 18.53 -6.73 49.21
C ALA A 70 18.49 -6.00 47.86
N PHE A 71 17.45 -6.27 47.04
CA PHE A 71 17.29 -5.61 45.75
C PHE A 71 16.98 -4.11 45.89
N MET A 72 16.15 -3.72 46.87
CA MET A 72 15.84 -2.31 47.13
C MET A 72 17.02 -1.49 47.67
N GLU A 73 18.08 -2.13 48.17
CA GLU A 73 19.33 -1.46 48.57
C GLU A 73 20.29 -1.22 47.40
N LEU A 74 20.14 -1.93 46.28
CA LEU A 74 21.06 -1.87 45.14
C LEU A 74 21.25 -0.46 44.57
N PRO A 75 20.24 0.42 44.48
CA PRO A 75 20.45 1.76 43.91
C PRO A 75 21.57 2.56 44.61
N SER A 76 21.78 2.36 45.92
CA SER A 76 22.89 2.98 46.65
C SER A 76 24.27 2.42 46.28
N LYS A 77 24.33 1.19 45.76
CA LYS A 77 25.54 0.46 45.36
C LYS A 77 25.83 0.58 43.86
N LEU A 78 24.82 0.88 43.04
CA LEU A 78 24.88 0.94 41.58
C LEU A 78 24.84 2.37 41.06
N LEU A 79 25.85 3.18 41.39
CA LEU A 79 25.93 4.59 40.98
C LEU A 79 26.00 4.81 39.45
N LYS A 80 26.21 3.74 38.67
CA LYS A 80 26.24 3.75 37.19
C LYS A 80 24.98 3.14 36.54
N LEU A 81 23.92 2.85 37.32
CA LEU A 81 22.65 2.32 36.83
C LEU A 81 21.97 3.24 35.78
N LYS A 82 22.08 2.90 34.50
CA LYS A 82 21.46 3.69 33.42
C LYS A 82 20.09 3.18 32.98
N ILE A 83 19.83 1.87 33.10
CA ILE A 83 18.68 1.21 32.50
C ILE A 83 18.00 0.31 33.53
N ILE A 84 16.68 0.42 33.63
CA ILE A 84 15.82 -0.52 34.34
C ILE A 84 14.97 -1.26 33.30
N GLY A 85 15.22 -2.56 33.17
CA GLY A 85 14.40 -3.43 32.32
C GLY A 85 13.13 -3.88 33.03
N PHE A 86 11.96 -3.62 32.43
CA PHE A 86 10.66 -3.94 33.00
C PHE A 86 9.93 -5.00 32.16
N GLY A 87 10.16 -6.28 32.46
CA GLY A 87 9.53 -7.41 31.74
C GLY A 87 8.31 -7.96 32.47
N VAL A 88 7.24 -7.16 32.46
CA VAL A 88 5.93 -7.55 32.99
C VAL A 88 4.94 -7.54 31.84
N THR A 89 4.08 -8.55 31.77
CA THR A 89 3.03 -8.62 30.75
C THR A 89 1.95 -7.58 31.01
N GLU A 90 1.13 -7.25 30.01
CA GLU A 90 -0.05 -6.37 30.14
C GLU A 90 -0.86 -6.59 31.44
N SER A 91 -1.11 -7.85 31.81
CA SER A 91 -1.84 -8.21 33.05
C SER A 91 -1.19 -7.76 34.36
N GLY A 92 0.11 -7.47 34.35
CA GLY A 92 0.83 -6.93 35.51
C GLY A 92 1.08 -5.42 35.43
N ILE A 93 0.78 -4.77 34.31
CA ILE A 93 0.84 -3.31 34.12
C ILE A 93 -0.51 -2.72 34.52
N VAL A 94 -0.83 -2.81 35.83
CA VAL A 94 -2.11 -2.38 36.38
C VAL A 94 -1.90 -1.51 37.63
N LYS A 95 -2.86 -0.63 37.89
CA LYS A 95 -2.81 0.27 39.06
C LYS A 95 -2.77 -0.52 40.37
N GLY A 96 -1.82 -0.18 41.24
CA GLY A 96 -1.60 -0.88 42.51
C GLY A 96 -1.02 -2.30 42.36
N GLY A 97 -0.67 -2.74 41.15
CA GLY A 97 -0.04 -4.03 40.94
C GLY A 97 1.36 -4.07 41.57
N GLN A 98 1.72 -5.18 42.22
CA GLN A 98 2.99 -5.31 42.95
C GLN A 98 4.22 -4.93 42.12
N ALA A 99 4.25 -5.24 40.81
CA ALA A 99 5.39 -4.89 39.98
C ALA A 99 5.55 -3.37 39.75
N ILE A 100 4.44 -2.64 39.69
CA ILE A 100 4.45 -1.16 39.62
C ILE A 100 4.89 -0.59 40.97
N VAL A 101 4.40 -1.16 42.08
CA VAL A 101 4.82 -0.79 43.44
C VAL A 101 6.32 -0.97 43.59
N ASP A 102 6.85 -2.14 43.21
CA ASP A 102 8.28 -2.44 43.29
C ASP A 102 9.12 -1.52 42.39
N LEU A 103 8.67 -1.23 41.16
CA LEU A 103 9.34 -0.27 40.29
C LEU A 103 9.35 1.14 40.89
N THR A 104 8.23 1.56 41.49
CA THR A 104 8.08 2.89 42.12
C THR A 104 9.02 3.02 43.31
N GLU A 105 9.07 2.01 44.19
CA GLU A 105 9.99 1.95 45.31
C GLU A 105 11.46 1.97 44.84
N LEU A 106 11.81 1.20 43.80
CA LEU A 106 13.17 1.15 43.28
C LEU A 106 13.61 2.52 42.70
N LEU A 107 12.72 3.20 41.98
CA LEU A 107 12.95 4.55 41.48
C LEU A 107 13.09 5.55 42.64
N TYR A 108 12.29 5.41 43.69
CA TYR A 108 12.41 6.25 44.88
C TYR A 108 13.75 6.02 45.59
N LYS A 109 14.21 4.78 45.73
CA LYS A 109 15.54 4.46 46.26
C LYS A 109 16.67 4.99 45.38
N SER A 110 16.48 4.99 44.05
CA SER A 110 17.42 5.59 43.10
C SER A 110 17.49 7.11 43.25
N PHE A 111 16.34 7.77 43.43
CA PHE A 111 16.26 9.19 43.74
C PHE A 111 16.97 9.54 45.05
N GLN A 112 16.78 8.74 46.11
CA GLN A 112 17.47 8.92 47.40
C GLN A 112 18.99 8.75 47.27
N ALA A 113 19.44 7.81 46.45
CA ALA A 113 20.87 7.58 46.22
C ALA A 113 21.53 8.68 45.37
N ASN A 114 20.86 9.13 44.30
CA ASN A 114 21.34 10.21 43.45
C ASN A 114 20.19 10.84 42.64
N SER A 115 19.71 12.01 43.08
CA SER A 115 18.61 12.75 42.45
C SER A 115 18.96 13.37 41.08
N ASN A 116 20.23 13.34 40.66
CA ASN A 116 20.66 13.81 39.34
C ASN A 116 20.81 12.69 38.31
N HIS A 117 20.63 11.43 38.71
CA HIS A 117 20.87 10.29 37.85
C HIS A 117 19.77 10.14 36.80
N VAL A 118 20.15 10.08 35.52
CA VAL A 118 19.23 9.82 34.40
C VAL A 118 19.04 8.32 34.22
N ILE A 119 17.79 7.85 34.26
CA ILE A 119 17.43 6.43 34.17
C ILE A 119 16.47 6.21 33.01
N SER A 120 16.73 5.19 32.19
CA SER A 120 15.83 4.73 31.14
C SER A 120 15.07 3.48 31.59
N VAL A 121 13.75 3.50 31.53
CA VAL A 121 12.88 2.34 31.79
C VAL A 121 12.47 1.75 30.45
N ILE A 122 12.95 0.55 30.15
CA ILE A 122 12.69 -0.16 28.89
C ILE A 122 11.83 -1.39 29.19
N ASN A 123 10.65 -1.46 28.59
CA ASN A 123 9.72 -2.57 28.78
C ASN A 123 9.69 -3.49 27.55
N THR A 124 9.19 -4.72 27.72
CA THR A 124 9.14 -5.73 26.62
C THR A 124 7.74 -6.26 26.33
N ASP A 125 6.72 -5.53 26.77
CA ASP A 125 5.33 -5.84 26.44
C ASP A 125 4.91 -5.09 25.15
N ASN A 126 3.83 -5.52 24.50
CA ASN A 126 3.33 -4.89 23.28
C ASN A 126 2.06 -4.05 23.50
N LEU A 127 1.71 -3.75 24.76
CA LEU A 127 0.65 -2.80 25.10
C LEU A 127 0.90 -1.44 24.40
N PRO A 128 -0.09 -0.86 23.71
CA PRO A 128 0.06 0.45 23.10
C PRO A 128 0.46 1.50 24.13
N LYS A 129 1.45 2.34 23.79
CA LYS A 129 1.97 3.40 24.68
C LYS A 129 2.42 2.86 26.06
N ASN A 130 2.98 1.64 26.08
CA ASN A 130 3.41 0.95 27.29
C ASN A 130 4.31 1.81 28.21
N GLY A 131 5.26 2.58 27.66
CA GLY A 131 6.12 3.48 28.44
C GLY A 131 5.34 4.60 29.14
N GLU A 132 4.44 5.25 28.41
CA GLU A 132 3.57 6.31 28.97
C GLU A 132 2.63 5.78 30.06
N ILE A 133 2.04 4.60 29.83
CA ILE A 133 1.16 3.94 30.81
C ILE A 133 1.94 3.61 32.08
N ILE A 134 3.13 3.01 31.96
CA ILE A 134 3.97 2.69 33.12
C ILE A 134 4.35 3.98 33.88
N LYS A 135 4.74 5.05 33.17
CA LYS A 135 5.05 6.35 33.80
C LYS A 135 3.86 6.87 34.61
N LYS A 136 2.66 6.85 34.01
CA LYS A 136 1.42 7.27 34.69
C LYS A 136 1.18 6.44 35.94
N LEU A 137 1.25 5.12 35.84
CA LEU A 137 1.01 4.22 36.97
C LEU A 137 2.02 4.45 38.10
N VAL A 138 3.31 4.64 37.80
CA VAL A 138 4.34 4.96 38.80
C VAL A 138 4.04 6.26 39.56
N LEU A 139 3.59 7.31 38.86
CA LEU A 139 3.27 8.60 39.48
C LEU A 139 2.01 8.56 40.36
N GLU A 140 1.09 7.65 40.07
CA GLU A 140 -0.18 7.44 40.77
C GLU A 140 -0.12 6.35 41.86
N THR A 141 0.99 5.62 41.97
CA THR A 141 1.11 4.47 42.88
C THR A 141 1.42 4.91 44.30
N GLU A 142 0.76 4.26 45.26
CA GLU A 142 1.06 4.35 46.69
C GLU A 142 1.87 3.11 47.12
N TRP A 143 2.79 3.28 48.06
CA TRP A 143 3.64 2.19 48.56
C TRP A 143 3.96 2.34 50.05
N ASN A 144 4.52 1.29 50.65
CA ASN A 144 4.86 1.27 52.08
C ASN A 144 6.05 2.18 52.38
N ASP A 145 6.03 2.92 53.50
CA ASP A 145 7.06 3.90 53.88
C ASP A 145 7.21 5.08 52.90
N GLN A 146 6.15 5.40 52.15
CA GLN A 146 6.06 6.57 51.29
C GLN A 146 6.19 7.88 52.13
N PRO A 147 7.04 8.85 51.73
CA PRO A 147 7.17 10.12 52.44
C PRO A 147 5.91 10.98 52.26
N SER A 148 5.67 11.89 53.21
CA SER A 148 4.53 12.81 53.17
C SER A 148 4.60 13.82 52.02
N ASP A 149 5.81 14.26 51.63
CA ASP A 149 6.04 15.10 50.45
C ASP A 149 6.69 14.31 49.30
N LEU A 150 5.93 14.14 48.22
CA LEU A 150 6.37 13.47 47.00
C LEU A 150 6.78 14.43 45.87
N ALA A 151 6.63 15.74 46.04
CA ALA A 151 6.89 16.69 44.96
C ALA A 151 8.32 16.58 44.39
N PRO A 152 9.39 16.44 45.21
CA PRO A 152 10.75 16.27 44.68
C PRO A 152 10.93 14.97 43.89
N PHE A 153 10.36 13.86 44.36
CA PHE A 153 10.43 12.58 43.67
C PHE A 153 9.66 12.60 42.34
N ARG A 154 8.45 13.18 42.33
CA ARG A 154 7.65 13.32 41.10
C ARG A 154 8.35 14.22 40.07
N ALA A 155 9.02 15.29 40.52
CA ALA A 155 9.86 16.13 39.67
C ALA A 155 11.05 15.35 39.09
N TYR A 156 11.71 14.51 39.89
CA TYR A 156 12.76 13.60 39.44
C TYR A 156 12.26 12.62 38.38
N VAL A 157 11.18 11.88 38.65
CA VAL A 157 10.59 10.92 37.70
C VAL A 157 10.18 11.62 36.40
N THR A 158 9.69 12.85 36.47
CA THR A 158 9.25 13.60 35.29
C THR A 158 10.42 14.08 34.44
N SER A 159 11.54 14.49 35.05
CA SER A 159 12.65 15.18 34.38
C SER A 159 13.89 14.32 34.11
N LYS A 160 14.08 13.22 34.85
CA LYS A 160 15.29 12.37 34.81
C LYS A 160 15.00 10.90 34.51
N VAL A 161 13.74 10.45 34.60
CA VAL A 161 13.37 9.08 34.28
C VAL A 161 12.62 9.04 32.94
N HIS A 162 13.20 8.31 31.99
CA HIS A 162 12.70 8.20 30.62
C HIS A 162 12.02 6.85 30.45
N PHE A 163 10.69 6.85 30.33
CA PHE A 163 9.91 5.64 30.09
C PHE A 163 9.73 5.47 28.59
N HIS A 164 10.42 4.48 28.02
CA HIS A 164 10.41 4.28 26.58
C HIS A 164 9.20 3.45 26.14
N ASN A 165 8.50 3.93 25.12
CA ASN A 165 7.54 3.12 24.40
C ASN A 165 8.30 2.10 23.54
N THR A 166 7.85 0.85 23.51
CA THR A 166 8.54 -0.24 22.80
C THR A 166 7.59 -1.11 21.99
N MET A 167 8.16 -1.84 21.03
CA MET A 167 7.55 -2.96 20.33
C MET A 167 8.55 -4.12 20.30
N VAL A 168 8.11 -5.34 20.61
CA VAL A 168 8.98 -6.53 20.64
C VAL A 168 8.38 -7.64 19.81
N ASP A 169 9.06 -8.09 18.77
CA ASP A 169 8.62 -9.15 17.86
C ASP A 169 9.66 -10.27 17.80
N ARG A 170 9.40 -11.37 18.52
CA ARG A 170 10.20 -12.59 18.50
C ARG A 170 9.36 -13.74 19.05
N LEU A 171 9.26 -14.84 18.31
CA LEU A 171 8.59 -16.04 18.79
C LEU A 171 9.38 -16.64 19.96
N THR A 172 8.69 -16.84 21.09
CA THR A 172 9.30 -17.43 22.30
C THR A 172 8.41 -18.51 22.91
N SER A 173 9.03 -19.64 23.24
CA SER A 173 8.51 -20.80 23.97
C SER A 173 9.54 -21.22 25.03
N HIS A 174 9.59 -22.49 25.40
CA HIS A 174 10.53 -23.08 26.35
C HIS A 174 11.02 -24.45 25.88
N ARG A 175 12.17 -24.89 26.40
CA ARG A 175 12.74 -26.21 26.13
C ARG A 175 11.77 -27.30 26.57
N ALA A 176 11.65 -28.35 25.77
CA ALA A 176 10.83 -29.51 26.12
C ALA A 176 11.28 -30.11 27.46
N GLY A 177 10.35 -30.22 28.42
CA GLY A 177 10.64 -30.72 29.77
C GLY A 177 11.29 -29.71 30.73
N ASP A 178 11.69 -28.53 30.27
CA ASP A 178 12.29 -27.49 31.10
C ASP A 178 11.76 -26.08 30.76
N SER A 179 10.76 -25.65 31.53
CA SER A 179 10.15 -24.32 31.39
C SER A 179 11.08 -23.15 31.71
N LEU A 180 12.24 -23.39 32.35
CA LEU A 180 13.16 -22.33 32.73
C LEU A 180 14.07 -21.89 31.59
N VAL A 181 14.30 -22.73 30.58
CA VAL A 181 15.12 -22.37 29.41
C VAL A 181 14.22 -21.83 28.30
N PRO A 182 14.30 -20.52 27.96
CA PRO A 182 13.56 -19.97 26.85
C PRO A 182 14.02 -20.58 25.52
N LEU A 183 13.06 -20.96 24.68
CA LEU A 183 13.30 -21.44 23.31
C LEU A 183 12.79 -20.38 22.34
N THR A 184 13.60 -19.97 21.37
CA THR A 184 13.28 -18.84 20.49
C THR A 184 13.65 -19.09 19.04
N GLU A 185 13.06 -18.32 18.13
CA GLU A 185 13.56 -18.19 16.76
C GLU A 185 14.83 -17.31 16.71
N PRO A 186 15.61 -17.30 15.61
CA PRO A 186 16.68 -16.33 15.39
C PRO A 186 16.12 -14.90 15.42
N TRP A 187 16.99 -13.90 15.57
CA TRP A 187 16.55 -12.51 15.66
C TRP A 187 15.87 -12.07 14.35
N PRO A 188 14.57 -11.72 14.37
CA PRO A 188 13.90 -11.18 13.18
C PRO A 188 14.36 -9.76 12.87
N THR A 189 13.94 -9.24 11.70
CA THR A 189 14.29 -7.90 11.22
C THR A 189 14.00 -6.82 12.25
N LYS A 190 12.91 -6.96 13.03
CA LYS A 190 12.52 -6.02 14.10
C LYS A 190 12.27 -6.75 15.43
N THR A 191 13.33 -7.28 16.03
CA THR A 191 13.28 -7.93 17.36
C THR A 191 12.81 -6.97 18.47
N LEU A 192 13.42 -5.79 18.59
CA LEU A 192 13.14 -4.80 19.62
C LEU A 192 13.21 -3.40 19.03
N VAL A 193 12.08 -2.69 19.03
CA VAL A 193 11.99 -1.29 18.63
C VAL A 193 11.75 -0.44 19.85
N ILE A 194 12.57 0.60 20.04
CA ILE A 194 12.49 1.51 21.18
C ILE A 194 12.30 2.94 20.66
N GLN A 195 11.29 3.63 21.15
CA GLN A 195 11.14 5.05 20.90
C GLN A 195 11.97 5.86 21.90
N ASP A 196 12.88 6.68 21.40
CA ASP A 196 13.75 7.55 22.18
C ASP A 196 13.83 8.94 21.53
N ILE A 197 12.75 9.71 21.72
CA ILE A 197 12.63 11.08 21.17
C ILE A 197 13.60 12.03 21.87
N GLN A 198 13.95 11.75 23.14
CA GLN A 198 14.85 12.58 23.94
C GLN A 198 16.34 12.28 23.70
N GLY A 199 16.66 11.23 22.94
CA GLY A 199 18.05 10.86 22.62
C GLY A 199 18.88 10.49 23.84
N VAL A 200 18.28 9.85 24.84
CA VAL A 200 18.97 9.47 26.08
C VAL A 200 19.67 8.12 26.00
N LEU A 201 19.30 7.29 25.04
CA LEU A 201 19.95 6.01 24.76
C LEU A 201 21.12 6.19 23.79
N ASP A 202 22.13 5.33 23.89
CA ASP A 202 23.19 5.26 22.88
C ASP A 202 22.66 4.57 21.62
N ALA A 203 21.98 5.35 20.78
CA ALA A 203 21.38 4.83 19.56
C ALA A 203 22.41 4.25 18.59
N LYS A 204 23.66 4.71 18.63
CA LYS A 204 24.74 4.20 17.77
C LYS A 204 25.13 2.79 18.19
N VAL A 205 25.24 2.53 19.49
CA VAL A 205 25.53 1.18 20.00
C VAL A 205 24.33 0.25 19.85
N LEU A 206 23.12 0.73 20.16
CA LEU A 206 21.95 -0.14 20.12
C LEU A 206 21.52 -0.49 18.69
N SER A 207 21.61 0.43 17.73
CA SER A 207 21.15 0.18 16.35
C SER A 207 22.12 -0.66 15.51
N THR A 208 23.34 -0.93 15.99
CA THR A 208 24.26 -1.89 15.34
C THR A 208 23.91 -3.34 15.70
N LEU A 209 23.12 -3.55 16.75
CA LEU A 209 22.67 -4.88 17.15
C LEU A 209 21.58 -5.35 16.18
N PRO A 210 21.71 -6.56 15.60
CA PRO A 210 20.72 -7.10 14.67
C PRO A 210 19.32 -7.05 15.28
N GLY A 211 18.33 -6.56 14.52
CA GLY A 211 16.94 -6.53 14.96
C GLY A 211 16.58 -5.48 16.03
N VAL A 212 17.53 -4.65 16.48
CA VAL A 212 17.27 -3.55 17.42
C VAL A 212 17.16 -2.23 16.67
N HIS A 213 16.07 -1.49 16.88
CA HIS A 213 15.80 -0.23 16.18
C HIS A 213 15.46 0.88 17.17
N ILE A 214 16.16 2.01 17.06
CA ILE A 214 15.84 3.21 17.85
C ILE A 214 15.07 4.19 16.97
N ARG A 215 13.86 4.57 17.40
CA ARG A 215 13.01 5.55 16.74
C ARG A 215 13.13 6.89 17.46
N THR A 216 13.80 7.83 16.82
CA THR A 216 14.05 9.17 17.36
C THR A 216 13.00 10.19 16.93
N THR A 217 12.12 9.82 15.99
CA THR A 217 11.03 10.68 15.52
C THR A 217 9.70 10.17 16.06
N ALA A 218 8.77 11.10 16.34
CA ALA A 218 7.39 10.76 16.68
C ALA A 218 6.74 9.90 15.56
N ASN A 219 5.77 9.07 15.93
CA ASN A 219 4.95 8.21 15.05
C ASN A 219 5.68 7.06 14.31
N GLN A 220 7.02 7.03 14.25
CA GLN A 220 7.74 5.90 13.64
C GLN A 220 7.45 4.56 14.33
N LEU A 221 7.38 4.54 15.67
CA LEU A 221 7.00 3.34 16.43
C LEU A 221 5.54 2.93 16.17
N GLU A 222 4.66 3.90 15.92
CA GLU A 222 3.25 3.61 15.61
C GLU A 222 3.12 2.92 14.25
N GLN A 223 3.93 3.31 13.25
CA GLN A 223 4.02 2.59 11.98
C GLN A 223 4.55 1.16 12.17
N ASP A 224 5.56 0.96 13.03
CA ASP A 224 6.07 -0.38 13.34
C ASP A 224 4.99 -1.27 13.99
N HIS A 225 4.22 -0.73 14.94
CA HIS A 225 3.07 -1.42 15.56
C HIS A 225 1.97 -1.72 14.55
N LEU A 226 1.63 -0.77 13.68
CA LEU A 226 0.62 -0.91 12.65
C LEU A 226 0.92 -2.10 11.72
N ILE A 227 2.15 -2.17 11.21
CA ILE A 227 2.60 -3.26 10.32
C ILE A 227 2.49 -4.61 11.05
N LYS A 228 3.01 -4.69 12.28
CA LYS A 228 2.96 -5.93 13.06
C LYS A 228 1.52 -6.37 13.38
N LEU A 229 0.67 -5.45 13.80
CA LEU A 229 -0.72 -5.76 14.15
C LEU A 229 -1.54 -6.18 12.94
N SER A 230 -1.38 -5.48 11.82
CA SER A 230 -2.18 -5.69 10.61
C SER A 230 -1.68 -6.84 9.73
N ILE A 231 -0.40 -7.20 9.81
CA ILE A 231 0.17 -8.32 9.05
C ILE A 231 0.35 -9.52 9.97
N ALA A 232 1.42 -9.54 10.75
CA ALA A 232 1.84 -10.71 11.51
C ALA A 232 0.72 -11.22 12.42
N ASN A 233 0.20 -10.34 13.27
CA ASN A 233 -0.83 -10.70 14.22
C ASN A 233 -2.18 -10.99 13.56
N ALA A 234 -2.56 -10.27 12.50
CA ALA A 234 -3.85 -10.46 11.82
C ALA A 234 -3.91 -11.79 11.06
N VAL A 235 -2.89 -12.07 10.24
CA VAL A 235 -2.75 -13.33 9.48
C VAL A 235 -2.72 -14.51 10.44
N HIS A 236 -1.96 -14.40 11.53
CA HIS A 236 -1.93 -15.44 12.55
C HIS A 236 -3.27 -15.62 13.26
N THR A 237 -3.97 -14.51 13.56
CA THR A 237 -5.33 -14.56 14.13
C THR A 237 -6.31 -15.22 13.18
N ALA A 238 -6.27 -14.95 11.87
CA ALA A 238 -7.14 -15.62 10.89
C ALA A 238 -6.87 -17.14 10.79
N MET A 239 -5.62 -17.55 10.98
CA MET A 239 -5.18 -18.95 10.86
C MET A 239 -5.49 -19.82 12.09
N VAL A 240 -5.17 -19.35 13.29
CA VAL A 240 -5.12 -20.22 14.50
C VAL A 240 -6.45 -20.85 14.87
N TYR A 241 -7.56 -20.15 14.64
CA TYR A 241 -8.89 -20.66 14.97
C TYR A 241 -9.32 -21.77 14.00
N LEU A 242 -8.96 -21.65 12.72
CA LEU A 242 -9.19 -22.70 11.74
C LEU A 242 -8.36 -23.95 12.07
N LEU A 243 -7.08 -23.78 12.40
CA LEU A 243 -6.22 -24.88 12.86
C LEU A 243 -6.76 -25.54 14.14
N ALA A 244 -7.22 -24.76 15.11
CA ALA A 244 -7.80 -25.30 16.34
C ALA A 244 -9.07 -26.13 16.07
N LEU A 245 -9.97 -25.64 15.22
CA LEU A 245 -11.21 -26.34 14.86
C LEU A 245 -10.93 -27.62 14.04
N THR A 246 -9.87 -27.64 13.23
CA THR A 246 -9.42 -28.81 12.46
C THR A 246 -8.59 -29.81 13.29
N ARG A 247 -8.59 -29.68 14.62
CA ARG A 247 -7.88 -30.54 15.58
C ARG A 247 -6.36 -30.49 15.50
N VAL A 248 -5.81 -29.40 14.97
CA VAL A 248 -4.37 -29.18 14.89
C VAL A 248 -3.88 -28.50 16.16
N LYS A 249 -2.90 -29.08 16.84
CA LYS A 249 -2.38 -28.55 18.10
C LYS A 249 -1.44 -27.35 17.90
N THR A 250 -0.50 -27.44 16.96
CA THR A 250 0.55 -26.43 16.79
C THR A 250 0.52 -25.75 15.42
N THR A 251 0.85 -24.46 15.37
CA THR A 251 0.81 -23.65 14.14
C THR A 251 1.70 -24.16 13.01
N CYS A 252 2.84 -24.78 13.32
CA CYS A 252 3.79 -25.27 12.31
C CYS A 252 3.26 -26.44 11.47
N GLU A 253 2.14 -27.05 11.87
CA GLU A 253 1.46 -28.07 11.07
C GLU A 253 0.61 -27.48 9.94
N VAL A 254 0.51 -26.15 9.81
CA VAL A 254 -0.18 -25.46 8.71
C VAL A 254 0.28 -25.92 7.32
N LEU A 255 1.53 -26.35 7.19
CA LEU A 255 2.08 -26.89 5.94
C LEU A 255 1.34 -28.13 5.41
N LYS A 256 0.54 -28.80 6.25
CA LYS A 256 -0.31 -29.92 5.83
C LYS A 256 -1.59 -29.47 5.12
N TYR A 257 -1.90 -28.18 5.14
CA TYR A 257 -3.17 -27.59 4.70
C TYR A 257 -2.91 -26.45 3.70
N PRO A 258 -2.60 -26.75 2.42
CA PRO A 258 -2.29 -25.74 1.41
C PRO A 258 -3.42 -24.72 1.19
N GLU A 259 -4.67 -25.12 1.40
CA GLU A 259 -5.86 -24.27 1.37
C GLU A 259 -5.79 -23.13 2.40
N ILE A 260 -5.20 -23.38 3.57
CA ILE A 260 -5.00 -22.33 4.59
C ILE A 260 -3.97 -21.31 4.10
N ARG A 261 -2.89 -21.76 3.44
CA ARG A 261 -1.91 -20.83 2.86
C ARG A 261 -2.57 -19.93 1.81
N GLN A 262 -3.32 -20.54 0.89
CA GLN A 262 -4.04 -19.79 -0.14
C GLN A 262 -5.03 -18.77 0.45
N PHE A 263 -5.77 -19.17 1.49
CA PHE A 263 -6.64 -18.29 2.24
C PHE A 263 -5.92 -17.07 2.81
N LEU A 264 -4.74 -17.27 3.42
CA LEU A 264 -3.97 -16.18 4.02
C LEU A 264 -3.39 -15.23 2.96
N ASP A 265 -2.97 -15.75 1.80
CA ASP A 265 -2.51 -14.92 0.67
C ASP A 265 -3.66 -14.05 0.14
N LEU A 266 -4.85 -14.64 -0.04
CA LEU A 266 -6.03 -13.93 -0.53
C LEU A 266 -6.57 -12.92 0.48
N LEU A 267 -6.58 -13.23 1.79
CA LEU A 267 -6.91 -12.28 2.84
C LEU A 267 -5.91 -11.10 2.86
N TYR A 268 -4.63 -11.38 2.64
CA TYR A 268 -3.61 -10.34 2.59
C TYR A 268 -3.83 -9.39 1.41
N VAL A 269 -3.99 -9.94 0.21
CA VAL A 269 -4.14 -9.15 -1.02
C VAL A 269 -5.45 -8.36 -1.05
N ASN A 270 -6.56 -8.94 -0.59
CA ASN A 270 -7.88 -8.31 -0.75
C ASN A 270 -8.23 -7.34 0.38
N ASP A 271 -7.70 -7.52 1.61
CA ASP A 271 -8.12 -6.70 2.76
C ASP A 271 -6.95 -6.04 3.50
N ILE A 272 -5.87 -6.77 3.78
CA ILE A 272 -4.79 -6.28 4.65
C ILE A 272 -3.86 -5.29 3.90
N ALA A 273 -3.35 -5.65 2.73
CA ALA A 273 -2.42 -4.83 1.98
C ALA A 273 -3.05 -3.49 1.53
N PRO A 274 -4.28 -3.44 0.96
CA PRO A 274 -4.94 -2.17 0.65
C PRO A 274 -5.08 -1.24 1.85
N SER A 275 -5.34 -1.83 3.02
CA SER A 275 -5.47 -1.10 4.28
C SER A 275 -4.17 -0.49 4.77
N LEU A 276 -3.04 -1.12 4.50
CA LEU A 276 -1.72 -0.60 4.85
C LEU A 276 -1.30 0.52 3.90
N LEU A 277 -1.58 0.36 2.61
CA LEU A 277 -1.35 1.39 1.59
C LEU A 277 -2.12 2.68 1.92
N SER A 278 -3.40 2.55 2.28
CA SER A 278 -4.22 3.70 2.66
C SER A 278 -3.76 4.39 3.95
N ARG A 279 -3.06 3.66 4.82
CA ARG A 279 -2.47 4.16 6.07
C ARG A 279 -0.99 4.56 5.94
N GLY A 280 -0.50 4.74 4.71
CA GLY A 280 0.82 5.32 4.43
C GLY A 280 2.01 4.35 4.51
N VAL A 281 1.77 3.04 4.50
CA VAL A 281 2.82 2.03 4.38
C VAL A 281 3.02 1.69 2.90
N SER A 282 4.27 1.62 2.40
CA SER A 282 4.50 1.31 0.99
C SER A 282 4.19 -0.15 0.66
N LYS A 283 3.92 -0.45 -0.62
CA LYS A 283 3.63 -1.82 -1.09
C LYS A 283 4.79 -2.76 -0.80
N GLU A 284 6.02 -2.30 -1.01
CA GLU A 284 7.25 -3.06 -0.80
C GLU A 284 7.45 -3.38 0.69
N GLN A 285 7.21 -2.38 1.56
CA GLN A 285 7.31 -2.56 3.01
C GLN A 285 6.26 -3.55 3.53
N ALA A 286 5.01 -3.44 3.04
CA ALA A 286 3.95 -4.36 3.39
C ALA A 286 4.24 -5.78 2.91
N GLN A 287 4.72 -5.96 1.67
CA GLN A 287 5.02 -7.27 1.11
C GLN A 287 6.19 -7.93 1.84
N HIS A 288 7.28 -7.20 2.08
CA HIS A 288 8.43 -7.71 2.82
C HIS A 288 8.05 -8.21 4.22
N ALA A 289 7.22 -7.45 4.94
CA ALA A 289 6.76 -7.85 6.27
C ALA A 289 5.84 -9.08 6.23
N TYR A 290 5.03 -9.22 5.18
CA TYR A 290 4.20 -10.42 4.96
C TYR A 290 5.07 -11.65 4.66
N ASP A 291 6.02 -11.55 3.74
CA ASP A 291 6.91 -12.64 3.36
C ASP A 291 7.77 -13.11 4.54
N GLU A 292 8.33 -12.17 5.32
CA GLU A 292 9.08 -12.48 6.53
C GLU A 292 8.22 -13.23 7.55
N TRP A 293 6.98 -12.78 7.77
CA TRP A 293 6.07 -13.42 8.70
C TRP A 293 5.66 -14.83 8.25
N MET A 294 5.32 -14.98 6.97
CA MET A 294 4.94 -16.27 6.43
C MET A 294 6.08 -17.29 6.49
N GLY A 295 7.32 -16.85 6.29
CA GLY A 295 8.50 -17.70 6.52
C GLY A 295 8.60 -18.24 7.95
N ARG A 296 8.09 -17.52 8.95
CA ARG A 296 8.02 -17.99 10.35
C ARG A 296 6.86 -18.95 10.56
N VAL A 297 5.69 -18.63 10.01
CA VAL A 297 4.47 -19.47 10.08
C VAL A 297 4.72 -20.86 9.49
N GLU A 298 5.46 -20.92 8.38
CA GLU A 298 5.79 -22.15 7.65
C GLU A 298 6.99 -22.91 8.25
N HIS A 299 7.64 -22.37 9.27
CA HIS A 299 8.80 -23.02 9.85
C HIS A 299 8.40 -24.21 10.73
N LYS A 300 8.86 -25.42 10.37
CA LYS A 300 8.51 -26.70 11.02
C LYS A 300 8.68 -26.72 12.55
N HIS A 301 9.58 -25.90 13.07
CA HIS A 301 9.97 -25.89 14.48
C HIS A 301 9.52 -24.64 15.26
N PHE A 302 8.87 -23.65 14.62
CA PHE A 302 8.42 -22.42 15.30
C PHE A 302 6.95 -22.50 15.76
N GLY A 303 6.41 -23.71 15.88
CA GLY A 303 5.01 -23.95 16.22
C GLY A 303 4.63 -23.40 17.61
N LEU A 304 3.54 -22.65 17.67
CA LEU A 304 2.86 -22.26 18.91
C LEU A 304 1.58 -23.08 19.09
N ASP A 305 1.15 -23.29 20.33
CA ASP A 305 -0.12 -23.97 20.62
C ASP A 305 -1.31 -23.09 20.18
N ASN A 306 -2.15 -23.62 19.27
CA ASN A 306 -3.26 -22.90 18.67
C ASN A 306 -4.32 -22.46 19.70
N PHE A 307 -4.53 -23.24 20.76
CA PHE A 307 -5.51 -22.95 21.80
C PHE A 307 -4.98 -21.94 22.81
N TRP A 308 -3.68 -21.97 23.10
CA TRP A 308 -3.02 -20.91 23.87
C TRP A 308 -3.06 -19.57 23.13
N VAL A 309 -2.70 -19.55 21.84
CA VAL A 309 -2.72 -18.31 21.05
C VAL A 309 -4.15 -17.86 20.74
N GLY A 310 -5.13 -18.76 20.68
CA GLY A 310 -6.53 -18.45 20.38
C GLY A 310 -7.28 -17.64 21.46
N GLN A 311 -6.76 -17.50 22.68
CA GLN A 311 -7.46 -16.78 23.74
C GLN A 311 -7.63 -15.27 23.46
N ASN A 312 -8.61 -14.62 24.10
CA ASN A 312 -8.98 -13.20 23.88
C ASN A 312 -9.39 -12.89 22.43
N ALA A 313 -10.20 -13.77 21.84
CA ALA A 313 -10.44 -13.79 20.40
C ALA A 313 -11.11 -12.51 19.86
N MET A 314 -12.18 -12.00 20.48
CA MET A 314 -12.86 -10.79 20.00
C MET A 314 -12.01 -9.52 20.15
N LEU A 315 -11.20 -9.43 21.20
CA LEU A 315 -10.23 -8.33 21.35
C LEU A 315 -9.21 -8.35 20.20
N LYS A 316 -8.65 -9.53 19.91
CA LYS A 316 -7.70 -9.73 18.80
C LYS A 316 -8.34 -9.45 17.46
N PHE A 317 -9.58 -9.87 17.24
CA PHE A 317 -10.34 -9.56 16.03
C PHE A 317 -10.41 -8.04 15.78
N GLY A 318 -10.85 -7.28 16.80
CA GLY A 318 -10.99 -5.82 16.71
C GLY A 318 -9.70 -5.12 16.31
N VAL A 319 -8.61 -5.38 17.04
CA VAL A 319 -7.35 -4.63 16.86
C VAL A 319 -6.46 -5.14 15.72
N ARG A 320 -6.73 -6.32 15.17
CA ARG A 320 -5.87 -6.96 14.13
C ARG A 320 -6.56 -7.08 12.78
N LEU A 321 -7.79 -7.62 12.74
CA LEU A 321 -8.51 -7.88 11.50
C LEU A 321 -9.47 -6.75 11.16
N PHE A 322 -10.37 -6.40 12.09
CA PHE A 322 -11.37 -5.35 11.86
C PHE A 322 -10.75 -3.95 11.68
N SER A 323 -9.59 -3.70 12.30
CA SER A 323 -8.80 -2.49 12.04
C SER A 323 -8.53 -2.27 10.55
N SER A 324 -8.29 -3.35 9.78
CA SER A 324 -8.04 -3.26 8.34
C SER A 324 -9.32 -2.89 7.57
N VAL A 325 -10.45 -3.53 7.92
CA VAL A 325 -11.78 -3.24 7.36
C VAL A 325 -12.15 -1.78 7.59
N LYS A 326 -12.02 -1.31 8.84
CA LYS A 326 -12.33 0.07 9.23
C LYS A 326 -11.54 1.09 8.41
N ALA A 327 -10.25 0.83 8.19
CA ALA A 327 -9.40 1.73 7.41
C ALA A 327 -9.74 1.73 5.92
N ASN A 328 -10.10 0.58 5.33
CA ASN A 328 -10.51 0.52 3.93
C ASN A 328 -11.85 1.22 3.69
N VAL A 329 -12.87 0.94 4.52
CA VAL A 329 -14.20 1.59 4.39
C VAL A 329 -14.11 3.11 4.56
N ALA A 330 -13.20 3.60 5.40
CA ALA A 330 -12.99 5.04 5.57
C ALA A 330 -12.32 5.73 4.37
N MET A 331 -11.66 4.97 3.47
CA MET A 331 -10.82 5.51 2.39
C MET A 331 -11.38 5.22 1.00
N ASP A 332 -12.19 4.17 0.86
CA ASP A 332 -12.82 3.76 -0.38
C ASP A 332 -14.29 3.40 -0.14
N GLU A 333 -15.21 4.24 -0.60
CA GLU A 333 -16.66 4.04 -0.46
C GLU A 333 -17.15 2.79 -1.23
N MET A 334 -16.39 2.35 -2.24
CA MET A 334 -16.69 1.16 -3.04
C MET A 334 -16.12 -0.12 -2.41
N TYR A 335 -15.22 -0.01 -1.43
CA TYR A 335 -14.66 -1.18 -0.77
C TYR A 335 -15.75 -1.98 -0.06
N ARG A 336 -15.69 -3.29 -0.24
CA ARG A 336 -16.47 -4.27 0.51
C ARG A 336 -15.50 -5.31 1.08
N PRO A 337 -15.57 -5.62 2.38
CA PRO A 337 -14.73 -6.66 2.96
C PRO A 337 -14.84 -7.97 2.18
N SER A 338 -13.71 -8.63 1.93
CA SER A 338 -13.72 -9.83 1.11
C SER A 338 -14.42 -11.00 1.83
N VAL A 339 -14.81 -12.01 1.06
CA VAL A 339 -15.32 -13.27 1.61
C VAL A 339 -14.29 -13.96 2.53
N PHE A 340 -13.00 -13.69 2.37
CA PHE A 340 -11.94 -14.21 3.24
C PHE A 340 -11.93 -13.52 4.60
N MET A 341 -12.12 -12.20 4.64
CA MET A 341 -12.32 -11.47 5.89
C MET A 341 -13.59 -11.93 6.61
N ALA A 342 -14.67 -12.17 5.85
CA ALA A 342 -15.91 -12.70 6.41
C ALA A 342 -15.72 -14.12 6.97
N PHE A 343 -14.99 -14.98 6.26
CA PHE A 343 -14.66 -16.32 6.70
C PHE A 343 -13.78 -16.33 7.96
N ALA A 344 -12.72 -15.51 8.01
CA ALA A 344 -11.87 -15.36 9.20
C ALA A 344 -12.70 -14.99 10.44
N THR A 345 -13.65 -14.06 10.27
CA THR A 345 -14.55 -13.61 11.32
C THR A 345 -15.51 -14.72 11.74
N ALA A 346 -16.15 -15.41 10.79
CA ALA A 346 -17.07 -16.51 11.05
C ALA A 346 -16.40 -17.68 11.78
N ILE A 347 -15.14 -17.97 11.46
CA ILE A 347 -14.33 -19.00 12.13
C ILE A 347 -14.04 -18.63 13.60
N ILE A 348 -13.75 -17.35 13.88
CA ILE A 348 -13.59 -16.86 15.26
C ILE A 348 -14.88 -17.06 16.05
N LEU A 349 -16.03 -16.71 15.46
CA LEU A 349 -17.33 -16.92 16.08
C LEU A 349 -17.62 -18.41 16.29
N ARG A 350 -17.28 -19.26 15.32
CA ARG A 350 -17.42 -20.72 15.45
C ARG A 350 -16.57 -21.29 16.59
N TYR A 351 -15.34 -20.79 16.77
CA TYR A 351 -14.47 -21.16 17.88
C TYR A 351 -15.04 -20.72 19.24
N LEU A 352 -15.69 -19.56 19.31
CA LEU A 352 -16.33 -19.03 20.52
C LEU A 352 -17.74 -19.60 20.77
N THR A 353 -18.20 -20.57 19.99
CA THR A 353 -19.55 -21.16 20.15
C THR A 353 -19.52 -22.32 21.16
N PRO A 354 -20.20 -22.20 22.32
CA PRO A 354 -20.24 -23.27 23.31
C PRO A 354 -21.09 -24.46 22.86
N THR A 355 -20.72 -25.67 23.29
CA THR A 355 -21.58 -26.87 23.15
C THR A 355 -22.59 -27.03 24.28
N GLN A 356 -22.46 -26.25 25.35
CA GLN A 356 -23.28 -26.34 26.56
C GLN A 356 -23.44 -24.96 27.20
N GLU A 357 -24.52 -24.78 27.96
CA GLU A 357 -24.92 -23.47 28.48
C GLU A 357 -23.90 -22.86 29.47
N ASN A 358 -23.30 -23.67 30.35
CA ASN A 358 -22.16 -23.25 31.18
C ASN A 358 -21.30 -24.46 31.61
N SER A 359 -20.02 -24.22 31.90
CA SER A 359 -19.11 -25.11 32.66
C SER A 359 -18.30 -24.27 33.65
N ARG A 360 -17.59 -24.96 34.56
CA ARG A 360 -16.92 -24.47 35.79
C ARG A 360 -16.37 -23.04 35.75
N LYS A 361 -16.39 -22.35 36.89
CA LYS A 361 -15.69 -21.06 37.07
C LYS A 361 -14.19 -21.30 37.30
N GLU A 362 -13.33 -20.44 36.74
CA GLU A 362 -11.91 -20.43 37.06
C GLU A 362 -11.73 -20.22 38.58
N ASN A 363 -11.17 -21.20 39.29
CA ASN A 363 -10.93 -21.16 40.75
C ASN A 363 -12.16 -20.84 41.63
N GLY A 364 -13.39 -21.09 41.17
CA GLY A 364 -14.63 -20.93 41.94
C GLY A 364 -15.24 -19.52 41.96
N SER A 365 -14.46 -18.46 41.68
CA SER A 365 -14.92 -17.06 41.62
C SER A 365 -14.48 -16.27 40.39
N GLY A 366 -13.65 -16.84 39.51
CA GLY A 366 -13.13 -16.22 38.30
C GLY A 366 -14.09 -16.27 37.09
N PRO A 367 -13.58 -15.88 35.90
CA PRO A 367 -14.36 -15.86 34.66
C PRO A 367 -14.94 -17.23 34.30
N THR A 368 -16.03 -17.21 33.51
CA THR A 368 -16.73 -18.42 33.10
C THR A 368 -15.92 -19.16 32.04
N ILE A 369 -15.66 -20.44 32.27
CA ILE A 369 -14.98 -21.31 31.28
C ILE A 369 -16.05 -21.99 30.43
N PHE A 370 -16.03 -21.71 29.13
CA PHE A 370 -16.92 -22.34 28.15
C PHE A 370 -16.24 -23.56 27.53
N VAL A 371 -17.05 -24.53 27.09
CA VAL A 371 -16.57 -25.70 26.35
C VAL A 371 -17.04 -25.59 24.91
N GLY A 372 -16.09 -25.56 23.98
CA GLY A 372 -16.32 -25.62 22.53
C GLY A 372 -16.09 -27.02 21.97
N ALA A 373 -16.42 -27.21 20.70
CA ALA A 373 -16.14 -28.43 19.95
C ALA A 373 -15.44 -28.15 18.61
N MET A 374 -14.36 -28.89 18.39
CA MET A 374 -13.66 -29.06 17.12
C MET A 374 -14.54 -29.83 16.12
N ASP A 375 -14.15 -29.83 14.86
CA ASP A 375 -14.89 -30.53 13.80
C ASP A 375 -14.91 -32.04 14.01
N SER A 376 -15.96 -32.68 13.51
CA SER A 376 -16.13 -34.14 13.60
C SER A 376 -15.19 -34.85 12.63
N ILE A 377 -14.64 -35.99 13.04
CA ILE A 377 -13.80 -36.82 12.16
C ILE A 377 -14.73 -37.59 11.23
N GLN A 378 -14.71 -37.31 9.93
CA GLN A 378 -15.54 -38.01 8.94
C GLN A 378 -15.01 -39.42 8.62
N ASP A 379 -13.70 -39.65 8.80
CA ASP A 379 -13.04 -40.91 8.48
C ASP A 379 -12.87 -41.77 9.75
N SER A 380 -13.62 -42.88 9.83
CA SER A 380 -13.63 -43.78 11.00
C SER A 380 -12.36 -44.62 11.17
N THR A 381 -11.35 -44.40 10.34
CA THR A 381 -10.09 -45.13 10.37
C THR A 381 -9.19 -44.57 11.48
N PRO A 382 -8.86 -45.34 12.54
CA PRO A 382 -8.10 -44.82 13.68
C PRO A 382 -6.64 -44.59 13.28
N MET A 383 -6.27 -43.35 12.97
CA MET A 383 -4.88 -42.96 12.72
C MET A 383 -4.08 -42.62 13.98
N TYR A 384 -4.67 -42.70 15.18
CA TYR A 384 -4.02 -42.20 16.39
C TYR A 384 -4.12 -43.14 17.59
N SER A 385 -3.02 -43.17 18.34
CA SER A 385 -2.83 -43.92 19.57
C SER A 385 -3.89 -43.55 20.61
N THR A 386 -4.50 -44.55 21.25
CA THR A 386 -5.43 -44.46 22.39
C THR A 386 -4.82 -43.84 23.66
N THR A 387 -3.68 -43.14 23.55
CA THR A 387 -2.88 -42.62 24.65
C THR A 387 -2.78 -41.09 24.72
N GLU A 388 -3.30 -40.31 23.76
CA GLU A 388 -3.29 -38.85 23.87
C GLU A 388 -4.30 -38.35 24.91
N LYS A 389 -3.77 -38.12 26.11
CA LYS A 389 -4.49 -37.53 27.25
C LYS A 389 -4.72 -36.04 26.97
N ALA A 390 -5.84 -35.50 27.48
CA ALA A 390 -6.11 -34.07 27.48
C ALA A 390 -4.87 -33.28 27.94
N TRP A 391 -4.54 -32.20 27.25
CA TRP A 391 -3.44 -31.32 27.65
C TRP A 391 -3.97 -30.00 28.18
N VAL A 392 -3.22 -29.42 29.10
CA VAL A 392 -3.52 -28.14 29.71
C VAL A 392 -2.73 -27.05 28.98
N TYR A 393 -3.41 -25.98 28.61
CA TYR A 393 -2.84 -24.71 28.14
C TYR A 393 -3.33 -23.58 29.05
N ALA A 394 -2.93 -22.33 28.73
CA ALA A 394 -3.35 -21.05 29.34
C ALA A 394 -4.17 -21.16 30.65
N ASN A 395 -3.59 -20.79 31.80
CA ASN A 395 -4.31 -20.66 33.07
C ASN A 395 -5.14 -21.89 33.52
N GLY A 396 -4.83 -23.11 33.05
CA GLY A 396 -5.55 -24.32 33.47
C GLY A 396 -6.73 -24.73 32.58
N LEU A 397 -6.85 -24.12 31.39
CA LEU A 397 -7.74 -24.56 30.33
C LEU A 397 -7.22 -25.84 29.67
N SER A 398 -8.11 -26.68 29.16
CA SER A 398 -7.73 -27.96 28.57
C SER A 398 -8.38 -28.21 27.21
N ALA A 399 -7.68 -28.98 26.36
CA ALA A 399 -8.20 -29.47 25.09
C ALA A 399 -7.87 -30.95 24.92
N ASN A 400 -8.66 -31.60 24.07
CA ASN A 400 -8.51 -33.00 23.76
C ASN A 400 -8.87 -33.25 22.30
N VAL A 401 -7.86 -33.56 21.48
CA VAL A 401 -8.00 -33.86 20.06
C VAL A 401 -8.83 -35.12 19.82
N SER A 402 -8.81 -36.11 20.72
CA SER A 402 -9.61 -37.34 20.56
C SER A 402 -11.12 -37.08 20.74
N THR A 403 -11.50 -36.35 21.80
CA THR A 403 -12.91 -36.03 22.06
C THR A 403 -13.40 -34.85 21.23
N GLY A 404 -12.47 -34.04 20.69
CA GLY A 404 -12.76 -32.80 19.99
C GLY A 404 -13.23 -31.67 20.91
N LYS A 405 -13.08 -31.78 22.24
CA LYS A 405 -13.50 -30.74 23.18
C LYS A 405 -12.33 -29.83 23.58
N TYR A 406 -12.62 -28.55 23.79
CA TYR A 406 -11.66 -27.58 24.32
C TYR A 406 -12.35 -26.54 25.22
N GLU A 407 -11.59 -25.96 26.14
CA GLU A 407 -12.04 -24.92 27.07
C GLU A 407 -11.58 -23.51 26.61
N PHE A 408 -12.44 -22.50 26.68
CA PHE A 408 -12.06 -21.14 26.30
C PHE A 408 -12.73 -20.08 27.19
N LEU A 409 -12.16 -18.88 27.15
CA LEU A 409 -12.67 -17.68 27.81
C LEU A 409 -13.20 -16.68 26.78
N ASP A 410 -14.20 -15.90 27.18
CA ASP A 410 -14.83 -14.84 26.37
C ASP A 410 -14.99 -13.54 27.21
N GLY A 411 -13.86 -13.02 27.69
CA GLY A 411 -13.85 -11.86 28.60
C GLY A 411 -14.53 -12.15 29.94
N GLU A 412 -14.74 -11.10 30.76
CA GLU A 412 -15.29 -11.26 32.11
C GLU A 412 -16.77 -11.70 32.11
N LYS A 413 -17.56 -11.22 31.15
CA LYS A 413 -19.02 -11.44 31.09
C LYS A 413 -19.43 -12.67 30.27
N GLY A 414 -18.61 -13.07 29.28
CA GLY A 414 -18.94 -14.17 28.37
C GLY A 414 -20.13 -13.89 27.45
N ASP A 415 -20.35 -12.62 27.10
CA ASP A 415 -21.54 -12.17 26.36
C ASP A 415 -21.58 -12.76 24.94
N THR A 416 -20.44 -12.79 24.23
CA THR A 416 -20.33 -13.36 22.88
C THR A 416 -20.70 -14.84 22.89
N ALA A 417 -20.11 -15.62 23.80
CA ALA A 417 -20.32 -17.05 23.92
C ALA A 417 -21.79 -17.38 24.23
N ARG A 418 -22.45 -16.59 25.09
CA ARG A 418 -23.86 -16.76 25.42
C ARG A 418 -24.79 -16.45 24.24
N ILE A 419 -24.50 -15.38 23.48
CA ILE A 419 -25.26 -15.02 22.27
C ILE A 419 -25.10 -16.13 21.21
N LEU A 420 -23.88 -16.57 20.96
CA LEU A 420 -23.56 -17.63 19.99
C LEU A 420 -24.18 -18.97 20.39
N TRP A 421 -24.19 -19.32 21.68
CA TRP A 421 -24.85 -20.54 22.15
C TRP A 421 -26.33 -20.54 21.78
N ARG A 422 -27.07 -19.46 22.07
CA ARG A 422 -28.50 -19.33 21.74
C ARG A 422 -28.75 -19.43 20.24
N ALA A 423 -27.97 -18.71 19.44
CA ALA A 423 -28.08 -18.74 17.98
C ALA A 423 -27.79 -20.13 17.40
N SER A 424 -26.76 -20.82 17.91
CA SER A 424 -26.40 -22.16 17.45
C SER A 424 -27.48 -23.21 17.75
N GLN A 425 -28.20 -23.09 18.88
CA GLN A 425 -29.31 -24.01 19.19
C GLN A 425 -30.43 -23.92 18.15
N GLN A 426 -30.78 -22.72 17.70
CA GLN A 426 -31.80 -22.52 16.66
C GLN A 426 -31.42 -23.24 15.36
N VAL A 427 -30.15 -23.12 14.93
CA VAL A 427 -29.63 -23.78 13.72
C VAL A 427 -29.63 -25.31 13.86
N LEU A 428 -29.21 -25.83 15.01
CA LEU A 428 -29.15 -27.28 15.28
C LEU A 428 -30.55 -27.90 15.37
N HIS A 429 -31.52 -27.21 15.98
CA HIS A 429 -32.91 -27.67 16.05
C HIS A 429 -33.55 -27.75 14.65
N ALA A 430 -33.33 -26.74 13.80
CA ALA A 430 -33.82 -26.74 12.42
C ALA A 430 -33.19 -27.85 11.57
N SER A 431 -31.89 -28.13 11.77
CA SER A 431 -31.17 -29.17 11.01
C SER A 431 -31.67 -30.59 11.30
N LYS A 432 -32.05 -30.89 12.56
CA LYS A 432 -32.60 -32.20 12.97
C LYS A 432 -34.01 -32.49 12.45
N SER A 433 -34.80 -31.45 12.13
CA SER A 433 -36.17 -31.61 11.62
C SER A 433 -36.25 -32.08 10.16
N SER A 434 -35.11 -32.19 9.46
CA SER A 434 -35.06 -32.48 8.02
C SER A 434 -34.78 -33.94 7.64
N SER A 435 -34.59 -34.85 8.60
CA SER A 435 -34.00 -36.17 8.34
C SER A 435 -34.80 -37.45 8.67
N HIS A 436 -36.09 -37.43 9.07
CA HIS A 436 -36.93 -38.66 9.13
C HIS A 436 -38.45 -38.41 9.03
N ASP A 437 -39.20 -39.38 8.49
CA ASP A 437 -40.65 -39.40 8.21
C ASP A 437 -41.60 -39.13 9.43
N PHE A 438 -42.60 -38.25 9.19
CA PHE A 438 -43.94 -37.95 9.81
C PHE A 438 -44.30 -38.34 11.28
N PRO A 439 -45.19 -37.62 12.05
CA PRO A 439 -46.33 -36.78 11.63
C PRO A 439 -46.49 -35.40 12.33
N LYS A 440 -47.52 -34.66 11.90
CA LYS A 440 -47.98 -33.32 12.36
C LYS A 440 -47.72 -33.02 13.85
N SER A 441 -46.72 -32.18 14.12
CA SER A 441 -46.55 -31.46 15.37
C SER A 441 -46.22 -29.99 15.06
N VAL A 442 -46.91 -29.08 15.73
CA VAL A 442 -46.91 -27.64 15.52
C VAL A 442 -45.65 -27.04 16.17
N ARG A 443 -44.81 -26.37 15.36
CA ARG A 443 -43.58 -25.56 15.66
C ARG A 443 -42.27 -26.13 15.11
N ALA A 444 -42.18 -26.30 13.80
CA ALA A 444 -40.88 -26.16 13.13
C ALA A 444 -40.73 -24.69 12.72
N GLU A 445 -39.72 -23.99 13.25
CA GLU A 445 -39.37 -22.64 12.81
C GLU A 445 -38.91 -22.68 11.35
N SER A 446 -39.31 -21.68 10.55
CA SER A 446 -38.98 -21.62 9.12
C SER A 446 -37.48 -21.33 8.92
N SER A 447 -36.90 -21.77 7.80
CA SER A 447 -35.49 -21.50 7.46
C SER A 447 -35.15 -20.00 7.42
N SER A 448 -36.14 -19.15 7.11
CA SER A 448 -36.05 -17.69 7.14
C SER A 448 -35.88 -17.14 8.56
N GLU A 449 -36.62 -17.67 9.54
CA GLU A 449 -36.56 -17.24 10.94
C GLU A 449 -35.23 -17.62 11.59
N VAL A 450 -34.70 -18.82 11.27
CA VAL A 450 -33.38 -19.28 11.73
C VAL A 450 -32.27 -18.39 11.18
N SER A 451 -32.33 -18.07 9.89
CA SER A 451 -31.33 -17.21 9.24
C SER A 451 -31.39 -15.77 9.78
N SER A 452 -32.59 -15.27 10.08
CA SER A 452 -32.82 -14.00 10.76
C SER A 452 -32.22 -13.99 12.17
N GLY A 453 -32.45 -15.04 12.97
CA GLY A 453 -31.91 -15.16 14.32
C GLY A 453 -30.39 -15.16 14.37
N VAL A 454 -29.75 -15.89 13.44
CA VAL A 454 -28.28 -15.88 13.29
C VAL A 454 -27.78 -14.50 12.86
N GLY A 455 -28.45 -13.86 11.89
CA GLY A 455 -28.09 -12.51 11.44
C GLY A 455 -28.11 -11.48 12.57
N VAL A 456 -29.15 -11.49 13.42
CA VAL A 456 -29.26 -10.60 14.58
C VAL A 456 -28.14 -10.86 15.60
N ALA A 457 -27.84 -12.13 15.88
CA ALA A 457 -26.78 -12.51 16.82
C ALA A 457 -25.40 -12.02 16.34
N VAL A 458 -25.06 -12.25 15.08
CA VAL A 458 -23.79 -11.80 14.48
C VAL A 458 -23.70 -10.28 14.45
N ALA A 459 -24.75 -9.58 14.00
CA ALA A 459 -24.77 -8.12 14.00
C ALA A 459 -24.60 -7.54 15.42
N SER A 460 -25.23 -8.14 16.43
CA SER A 460 -25.07 -7.72 17.83
C SER A 460 -23.65 -7.89 18.34
N ILE A 461 -22.96 -8.97 17.97
CA ILE A 461 -21.57 -9.23 18.37
C ILE A 461 -20.62 -8.27 17.64
N LEU A 462 -20.80 -8.08 16.33
CA LEU A 462 -19.94 -7.17 15.58
C LEU A 462 -20.12 -5.72 16.02
N SER A 463 -21.34 -5.33 16.41
CA SER A 463 -21.63 -3.99 16.96
C SER A 463 -20.96 -3.72 18.31
N SER A 464 -20.49 -4.75 19.04
CA SER A 464 -19.70 -4.53 20.26
C SER A 464 -18.22 -4.24 19.97
N VAL A 465 -17.79 -4.36 18.72
CA VAL A 465 -16.41 -4.05 18.29
C VAL A 465 -16.31 -2.55 18.00
N GLU A 466 -15.32 -1.89 18.60
CA GLU A 466 -15.16 -0.44 18.49
C GLU A 466 -15.03 0.02 17.02
N GLY A 467 -15.93 0.91 16.60
CA GLY A 467 -15.97 1.49 15.26
C GLY A 467 -16.79 0.72 14.23
N PHE A 468 -17.49 -0.35 14.62
CA PHE A 468 -18.48 -1.00 13.77
C PHE A 468 -19.78 -0.20 13.71
N ASP A 469 -20.21 0.16 12.50
CA ASP A 469 -21.42 0.96 12.27
C ASP A 469 -22.40 0.24 11.33
N HIS A 470 -23.41 -0.40 11.89
CA HIS A 470 -24.43 -1.14 11.13
C HIS A 470 -25.25 -0.27 10.15
N THR A 471 -25.17 1.07 10.22
CA THR A 471 -25.83 1.96 9.25
C THR A 471 -25.02 2.15 7.96
N ASN A 472 -23.75 1.76 7.95
CA ASN A 472 -22.92 1.75 6.76
C ASN A 472 -23.15 0.48 5.92
N ASP A 473 -23.46 0.64 4.63
CA ASP A 473 -23.76 -0.46 3.72
C ASP A 473 -22.64 -1.52 3.64
N ALA A 474 -21.37 -1.12 3.70
CA ALA A 474 -20.25 -2.05 3.66
C ALA A 474 -20.18 -2.92 4.92
N TYR A 475 -20.42 -2.33 6.10
CA TYR A 475 -20.46 -3.07 7.36
C TYR A 475 -21.71 -3.95 7.48
N ALA A 476 -22.86 -3.48 7.00
CA ALA A 476 -24.09 -4.25 6.96
C ALA A 476 -23.96 -5.48 6.04
N SER A 477 -23.43 -5.31 4.84
CA SER A 477 -23.14 -6.40 3.90
C SER A 477 -22.15 -7.39 4.52
N PHE A 478 -21.07 -6.90 5.12
CA PHE A 478 -20.08 -7.74 5.79
C PHE A 478 -20.67 -8.57 6.92
N ALA A 479 -21.53 -7.99 7.77
CA ALA A 479 -22.21 -8.74 8.82
C ALA A 479 -23.11 -9.85 8.26
N ALA A 480 -23.78 -9.60 7.14
CA ALA A 480 -24.61 -10.60 6.46
C ALA A 480 -23.76 -11.77 5.92
N ASP A 481 -22.61 -11.48 5.30
CA ASP A 481 -21.68 -12.50 4.79
C ASP A 481 -21.09 -13.35 5.93
N VAL A 482 -20.71 -12.70 7.05
CA VAL A 482 -20.25 -13.38 8.27
C VAL A 482 -21.36 -14.28 8.82
N ALA A 483 -22.60 -13.81 8.87
CA ALA A 483 -23.74 -14.59 9.37
C ALA A 483 -24.02 -15.82 8.50
N ALA A 484 -23.99 -15.68 7.17
CA ALA A 484 -24.17 -16.79 6.25
C ALA A 484 -23.08 -17.87 6.41
N LEU A 485 -21.81 -17.46 6.52
CA LEU A 485 -20.69 -18.38 6.75
C LEU A 485 -20.75 -19.02 8.14
N TYR A 486 -21.06 -18.24 9.18
CA TYR A 486 -21.20 -18.76 10.54
C TYR A 486 -22.32 -19.80 10.65
N GLN A 487 -23.48 -19.54 10.04
CA GLN A 487 -24.59 -20.50 9.99
C GLN A 487 -24.18 -21.83 9.36
N ARG A 488 -23.40 -21.80 8.26
CA ARG A 488 -22.85 -23.00 7.63
C ARG A 488 -21.95 -23.77 8.60
N LEU A 489 -21.03 -23.07 9.27
CA LEU A 489 -20.05 -23.63 10.21
C LEU A 489 -20.68 -24.27 11.47
N VAL A 490 -21.82 -23.76 11.96
CA VAL A 490 -22.51 -24.33 13.13
C VAL A 490 -23.58 -25.37 12.78
N SER A 491 -23.94 -25.51 11.51
CA SER A 491 -24.95 -26.49 11.07
C SER A 491 -24.54 -27.95 11.29
N GLY A 492 -23.24 -28.22 11.42
CA GLY A 492 -22.67 -29.56 11.53
C GLY A 492 -22.67 -30.36 10.22
N LYS A 493 -23.05 -29.75 9.09
CA LYS A 493 -23.07 -30.41 7.76
C LYS A 493 -21.71 -30.45 7.07
N GLN A 494 -20.85 -29.49 7.38
CA GLN A 494 -19.51 -29.33 6.82
C GLN A 494 -18.56 -28.94 7.95
N THR A 495 -17.30 -29.35 7.82
CA THR A 495 -16.18 -28.89 8.65
C THR A 495 -15.79 -27.46 8.27
N ALA A 496 -15.01 -26.82 9.13
CA ALA A 496 -14.43 -25.52 8.86
C ALA A 496 -13.52 -25.53 7.61
N LEU A 497 -12.79 -26.63 7.41
CA LEU A 497 -11.90 -26.79 6.26
C LEU A 497 -12.68 -26.99 4.95
N GLU A 498 -13.71 -27.84 4.93
CA GLU A 498 -14.59 -27.99 3.76
C GLU A 498 -15.32 -26.68 3.43
N THR A 499 -15.69 -25.89 4.46
CA THR A 499 -16.28 -24.57 4.26
C THR A 499 -15.27 -23.61 3.61
N LEU A 500 -13.99 -23.68 4.00
CA LEU A 500 -12.93 -22.90 3.35
C LEU A 500 -12.74 -23.33 1.89
N ASP A 501 -12.69 -24.63 1.62
CA ASP A 501 -12.57 -25.16 0.26
C ASP A 501 -13.72 -24.67 -0.62
N ASP A 502 -14.95 -24.65 -0.12
CA ASP A 502 -16.10 -24.07 -0.82
C ASP A 502 -15.91 -22.57 -1.09
N VAL A 503 -15.42 -21.81 -0.11
CA VAL A 503 -15.14 -20.36 -0.27
C VAL A 503 -14.07 -20.15 -1.34
N LEU A 504 -12.98 -20.89 -1.31
CA LEU A 504 -11.89 -20.82 -2.29
C LEU A 504 -12.38 -21.24 -3.68
N ARG A 505 -13.12 -22.35 -3.80
CA ARG A 505 -13.69 -22.79 -5.08
C ARG A 505 -14.65 -21.75 -5.67
N ASN A 506 -15.57 -21.23 -4.86
CA ASN A 506 -16.52 -20.22 -5.30
C ASN A 506 -15.83 -18.93 -5.73
N HIS A 507 -14.81 -18.49 -4.97
CA HIS A 507 -13.99 -17.35 -5.35
C HIS A 507 -13.34 -17.58 -6.72
N HIS A 508 -12.64 -18.70 -6.91
CA HIS A 508 -12.05 -19.04 -8.21
C HIS A 508 -13.10 -19.04 -9.33
N THR A 509 -14.27 -19.63 -9.12
CA THR A 509 -15.32 -19.64 -10.18
C THR A 509 -15.87 -18.25 -10.47
N SER A 510 -16.04 -17.39 -9.47
CA SER A 510 -16.57 -16.03 -9.62
C SER A 510 -15.56 -15.06 -10.25
N GLU A 511 -14.29 -15.45 -10.20
CA GLU A 511 -13.16 -14.73 -10.76
C GLU A 511 -13.07 -14.94 -12.27
N TYR A 512 -13.45 -16.13 -12.77
CA TYR A 512 -13.52 -16.40 -14.20
C TYR A 512 -14.85 -15.98 -14.81
N LEU A 513 -14.78 -15.40 -16.00
CA LEU A 513 -15.94 -15.02 -16.78
C LEU A 513 -16.43 -16.24 -17.56
N ALA A 514 -17.72 -16.57 -17.44
CA ALA A 514 -18.31 -17.78 -17.96
C ALA A 514 -18.92 -17.62 -19.35
N THR A 515 -19.24 -16.39 -19.76
CA THR A 515 -19.89 -16.10 -21.05
C THR A 515 -19.20 -14.96 -21.81
N LYS A 516 -19.44 -14.90 -23.13
CA LYS A 516 -18.92 -13.79 -23.96
C LYS A 516 -19.53 -12.46 -23.53
N GLU A 517 -20.78 -12.46 -23.08
CA GLU A 517 -21.51 -11.30 -22.60
C GLU A 517 -20.94 -10.77 -21.29
N GLU A 518 -20.55 -11.66 -20.37
CA GLU A 518 -19.82 -11.31 -19.15
C GLU A 518 -18.45 -10.69 -19.48
N VAL A 519 -17.71 -11.27 -20.43
CA VAL A 519 -16.45 -10.71 -20.93
C VAL A 519 -16.64 -9.29 -21.48
N VAL A 520 -17.61 -9.09 -22.36
CA VAL A 520 -17.92 -7.76 -22.93
C VAL A 520 -18.22 -6.74 -21.83
N THR A 521 -19.10 -7.12 -20.91
CA THR A 521 -19.55 -6.24 -19.82
C THR A 521 -18.38 -5.87 -18.92
N PHE A 522 -17.59 -6.86 -18.52
CA PHE A 522 -16.49 -6.65 -17.59
C PHE A 522 -15.32 -5.87 -18.21
N VAL A 523 -14.97 -6.11 -19.48
CA VAL A 523 -13.96 -5.30 -20.18
C VAL A 523 -14.36 -3.82 -20.21
N ARG A 524 -15.62 -3.51 -20.55
CA ARG A 524 -16.11 -2.13 -20.54
C ARG A 524 -16.07 -1.51 -19.15
N GLN A 525 -16.46 -2.26 -18.12
CA GLN A 525 -16.37 -1.81 -16.73
C GLN A 525 -14.93 -1.53 -16.30
N ALA A 526 -13.99 -2.43 -16.61
CA ALA A 526 -12.58 -2.27 -16.29
C ALA A 526 -11.97 -1.05 -17.01
N VAL A 527 -12.29 -0.85 -18.28
CA VAL A 527 -11.85 0.33 -19.06
C VAL A 527 -12.51 1.61 -18.56
N ALA A 528 -13.73 1.57 -18.03
CA ALA A 528 -14.37 2.75 -17.46
C ALA A 528 -13.77 3.15 -16.10
N SER A 529 -13.34 2.18 -15.28
CA SER A 529 -12.87 2.42 -13.91
C SER A 529 -11.36 2.61 -13.76
N VAL A 530 -10.55 2.21 -14.75
CA VAL A 530 -9.09 2.32 -14.66
C VAL A 530 -8.63 3.77 -14.44
N GLN A 531 -7.65 3.98 -13.56
CA GLN A 531 -6.96 5.27 -13.45
C GLN A 531 -5.86 5.38 -14.50
N ILE A 532 -5.84 6.51 -15.21
CA ILE A 532 -4.94 6.75 -16.34
C ILE A 532 -3.65 7.43 -15.89
N ILE A 533 -2.55 7.07 -16.54
CA ILE A 533 -1.33 7.88 -16.58
C ILE A 533 -1.23 8.52 -17.96
N ASP A 534 -1.38 9.84 -18.00
CA ASP A 534 -1.20 10.57 -19.26
C ASP A 534 0.27 10.90 -19.44
N VAL A 535 0.94 10.01 -20.17
CA VAL A 535 2.40 10.02 -20.29
C VAL A 535 2.94 11.22 -21.07
N HIS A 536 2.11 12.08 -21.67
CA HIS A 536 2.60 13.27 -22.37
C HIS A 536 1.52 14.33 -22.62
N THR A 537 1.78 15.55 -22.13
CA THR A 537 0.93 16.74 -22.27
C THR A 537 1.75 18.02 -22.42
N HIS A 538 1.08 19.12 -22.75
CA HIS A 538 1.59 20.49 -22.73
C HIS A 538 0.91 21.34 -21.64
N LEU A 539 0.46 20.69 -20.58
CA LEU A 539 -0.23 21.33 -19.46
C LEU A 539 0.76 21.80 -18.39
N PHE A 540 0.30 22.76 -17.58
CA PHE A 540 1.01 23.28 -16.43
C PHE A 540 0.03 23.45 -15.26
N PRO A 541 0.48 23.37 -13.99
CA PRO A 541 -0.37 23.63 -12.85
C PRO A 541 -0.75 25.12 -12.75
N PRO A 542 -1.80 25.47 -11.98
CA PRO A 542 -2.27 26.86 -11.85
C PRO A 542 -1.19 27.84 -11.38
N SER A 543 -0.23 27.36 -10.59
CA SER A 543 0.92 28.13 -10.12
C SER A 543 1.84 28.67 -11.24
N HIS A 544 1.74 28.16 -12.47
CA HIS A 544 2.49 28.65 -13.63
C HIS A 544 1.73 29.72 -14.43
N GLY A 545 0.59 30.20 -13.93
CA GLY A 545 -0.12 31.36 -14.45
C GLY A 545 -0.51 31.19 -15.92
N LYS A 546 0.00 32.08 -16.78
CA LYS A 546 -0.36 32.14 -18.21
C LYS A 546 0.04 30.89 -19.00
N LEU A 547 0.95 30.06 -18.49
CA LEU A 547 1.31 28.80 -19.12
C LEU A 547 0.20 27.74 -18.98
N MET A 548 -0.67 27.86 -17.97
CA MET A 548 -1.85 27.01 -17.84
C MET A 548 -2.98 27.56 -18.72
N LEU A 549 -3.19 26.95 -19.89
CA LEU A 549 -4.33 27.25 -20.74
C LEU A 549 -5.54 26.42 -20.31
N TRP A 550 -6.69 27.06 -20.12
CA TRP A 550 -7.92 26.41 -19.75
C TRP A 550 -9.14 27.26 -20.12
N GLY A 551 -10.32 26.64 -20.13
CA GLY A 551 -11.61 27.27 -20.40
C GLY A 551 -12.03 27.27 -21.87
N ILE A 552 -13.31 27.62 -22.09
CA ILE A 552 -13.96 27.50 -23.40
C ILE A 552 -13.29 28.32 -24.51
N ASN A 553 -12.74 29.50 -24.19
CA ASN A 553 -12.08 30.33 -25.19
C ASN A 553 -10.78 29.67 -25.68
N GLU A 554 -9.99 29.09 -24.78
CA GLU A 554 -8.78 28.35 -25.13
C GLU A 554 -9.11 27.06 -25.89
N LEU A 555 -10.17 26.35 -25.49
CA LEU A 555 -10.67 25.19 -26.24
C LEU A 555 -11.02 25.54 -27.69
N LEU A 556 -11.82 26.58 -27.90
CA LEU A 556 -12.29 26.98 -29.24
C LEU A 556 -11.18 27.55 -30.12
N THR A 557 -10.14 28.13 -29.51
CA THR A 557 -8.99 28.71 -30.23
C THR A 557 -7.78 27.78 -30.24
N TYR A 558 -7.99 26.50 -29.91
CA TYR A 558 -6.98 25.46 -30.10
C TYR A 558 -6.62 25.35 -31.58
N HIS A 559 -5.33 25.16 -31.87
CA HIS A 559 -4.79 25.26 -33.24
C HIS A 559 -5.43 24.30 -34.26
N TYR A 560 -6.02 23.18 -33.83
CA TYR A 560 -6.80 22.31 -34.72
C TYR A 560 -8.06 23.02 -35.24
N LEU A 561 -8.82 23.66 -34.35
CA LEU A 561 -10.02 24.41 -34.72
C LEU A 561 -9.68 25.68 -35.49
N VAL A 562 -8.53 26.31 -35.20
CA VAL A 562 -8.01 27.41 -36.02
C VAL A 562 -7.71 26.94 -37.45
N ALA A 563 -7.06 25.79 -37.64
CA ALA A 563 -6.81 25.23 -38.96
C ALA A 563 -8.12 24.91 -39.71
N GLU A 564 -9.07 24.24 -39.05
CA GLU A 564 -10.40 23.93 -39.61
C GLU A 564 -11.19 25.20 -39.97
N PHE A 565 -11.12 26.23 -39.13
CA PHE A 565 -11.74 27.53 -39.39
C PHE A 565 -11.14 28.20 -40.63
N LEU A 566 -9.81 28.35 -40.67
CA LEU A 566 -9.10 29.02 -41.76
C LEU A 566 -9.22 28.29 -43.11
N GLN A 567 -9.49 26.98 -43.11
CA GLN A 567 -9.75 26.23 -44.33
C GLN A 567 -10.96 26.74 -45.11
N THR A 568 -11.95 27.30 -44.41
CA THR A 568 -13.26 27.63 -45.00
C THR A 568 -13.77 29.03 -44.70
N ALA A 569 -13.13 29.76 -43.78
CA ALA A 569 -13.45 31.15 -43.47
C ALA A 569 -12.85 32.09 -44.51
N SER A 570 -13.50 33.23 -44.74
CA SER A 570 -12.95 34.31 -45.57
C SER A 570 -11.91 35.17 -44.84
N VAL A 571 -11.78 34.99 -43.52
CA VAL A 571 -10.87 35.73 -42.64
C VAL A 571 -9.43 35.28 -42.88
N GLN A 572 -8.51 36.23 -43.06
CA GLN A 572 -7.08 35.92 -43.17
C GLN A 572 -6.47 35.65 -41.79
N VAL A 573 -5.41 34.85 -41.73
CA VAL A 573 -4.77 34.48 -40.45
C VAL A 573 -4.21 35.69 -39.71
N GLU A 574 -3.67 36.67 -40.44
CA GLU A 574 -3.13 37.90 -39.86
C GLU A 574 -4.24 38.75 -39.20
N GLU A 575 -5.43 38.78 -39.81
CA GLU A 575 -6.61 39.42 -39.26
C GLU A 575 -7.11 38.69 -38.02
N LEU A 576 -7.23 37.36 -38.08
CA LEU A 576 -7.64 36.53 -36.95
C LEU A 576 -6.72 36.74 -35.73
N ASN A 577 -5.40 36.78 -35.96
CA ASN A 577 -4.40 36.97 -34.90
C ASN A 577 -4.46 38.36 -34.26
N SER A 578 -5.07 39.36 -34.92
CA SER A 578 -5.29 40.69 -34.34
C SER A 578 -6.45 40.75 -33.35
N TYR A 579 -7.34 39.74 -33.35
CA TYR A 579 -8.51 39.69 -32.48
C TYR A 579 -8.18 39.18 -31.07
N SER A 580 -8.96 39.62 -30.10
CA SER A 580 -8.93 39.03 -28.75
C SER A 580 -9.34 37.55 -28.79
N LYS A 581 -8.85 36.75 -27.84
CA LYS A 581 -9.21 35.33 -27.70
C LYS A 581 -10.73 35.10 -27.66
N GLU A 582 -11.46 35.95 -26.94
CA GLU A 582 -12.93 35.89 -26.86
C GLU A 582 -13.60 36.11 -28.22
N LYS A 583 -13.07 37.06 -29.01
CA LYS A 583 -13.56 37.32 -30.37
C LYS A 583 -13.23 36.19 -31.33
N GLN A 584 -12.01 35.64 -31.26
CA GLN A 584 -11.61 34.46 -32.04
C GLN A 584 -12.52 33.27 -31.71
N ALA A 585 -12.73 32.96 -30.43
CA ALA A 585 -13.59 31.88 -29.97
C ALA A 585 -15.03 32.05 -30.47
N SER A 586 -15.58 33.27 -30.43
CA SER A 586 -16.91 33.57 -30.95
C SER A 586 -17.04 33.35 -32.45
N LEU A 587 -16.02 33.72 -33.24
CA LEU A 587 -15.98 33.51 -34.69
C LEU A 587 -15.90 32.01 -35.02
N ILE A 588 -15.04 31.27 -34.32
CA ILE A 588 -14.87 29.83 -34.51
C ILE A 588 -16.15 29.09 -34.12
N TRP A 589 -16.76 29.42 -32.98
CA TRP A 589 -18.04 28.85 -32.55
C TRP A 589 -19.12 29.05 -33.61
N LYS A 590 -19.30 30.30 -34.07
CA LYS A 590 -20.28 30.63 -35.10
C LYS A 590 -20.05 29.81 -36.38
N HIS A 591 -18.81 29.74 -36.85
CA HIS A 591 -18.49 29.16 -38.15
C HIS A 591 -18.44 27.62 -38.14
N LEU A 592 -17.94 27.00 -37.08
CA LEU A 592 -17.75 25.54 -36.99
C LEU A 592 -18.85 24.79 -36.25
N PHE A 593 -19.61 25.46 -35.38
CA PHE A 593 -20.65 24.82 -34.55
C PHE A 593 -22.08 25.25 -34.90
N ILE A 594 -22.26 26.46 -35.45
CA ILE A 594 -23.58 27.00 -35.80
C ILE A 594 -23.84 26.88 -37.31
N ASP A 595 -22.92 27.42 -38.11
CA ASP A 595 -23.03 27.47 -39.57
C ASP A 595 -22.75 26.10 -40.21
N ARG A 596 -22.10 25.22 -39.46
CA ARG A 596 -21.82 23.84 -39.82
C ARG A 596 -22.10 22.95 -38.62
N SER A 597 -22.45 21.70 -38.88
CA SER A 597 -22.55 20.70 -37.81
C SER A 597 -21.14 20.38 -37.29
N PRO A 598 -20.91 20.41 -35.96
CA PRO A 598 -19.60 20.22 -35.33
C PRO A 598 -19.19 18.73 -35.29
N VAL A 599 -19.05 18.09 -36.45
CA VAL A 599 -18.80 16.64 -36.57
C VAL A 599 -17.32 16.25 -36.55
N SER A 600 -16.39 17.20 -36.73
CA SER A 600 -14.96 16.90 -36.62
C SER A 600 -14.60 16.50 -35.21
N GLU A 601 -13.56 15.69 -35.03
CA GLU A 601 -13.15 15.18 -33.72
C GLU A 601 -12.79 16.31 -32.75
N ALA A 602 -12.15 17.38 -33.23
CA ALA A 602 -11.84 18.54 -32.40
C ALA A 602 -13.11 19.30 -31.96
N CYS A 603 -14.10 19.46 -32.86
CA CYS A 603 -15.37 20.09 -32.51
C CYS A 603 -16.21 19.23 -31.56
N ARG A 604 -16.33 17.92 -31.84
CA ARG A 604 -16.98 16.94 -30.95
C ARG A 604 -16.35 16.97 -29.57
N GLY A 605 -15.02 17.05 -29.50
CA GLY A 605 -14.28 17.14 -28.25
C GLY A 605 -14.73 18.30 -27.35
N VAL A 606 -14.93 19.50 -27.91
CA VAL A 606 -15.47 20.64 -27.16
C VAL A 606 -16.84 20.33 -26.59
N LEU A 607 -17.74 19.72 -27.38
CA LEU A 607 -19.10 19.39 -26.92
C LEU A 607 -19.09 18.29 -25.83
N THR A 608 -18.27 17.26 -25.98
CA THR A 608 -18.10 16.21 -24.96
C THR A 608 -17.60 16.79 -23.64
N THR A 609 -16.62 17.70 -23.70
CA THR A 609 -16.15 18.40 -22.50
C THR A 609 -17.28 19.17 -21.83
N LEU A 610 -18.06 19.95 -22.57
CA LEU A 610 -19.18 20.73 -22.01
C LEU A 610 -20.29 19.84 -21.43
N HIS A 611 -20.60 18.71 -22.08
CA HIS A 611 -21.55 17.72 -21.58
C HIS A 611 -21.11 17.14 -20.23
N LEU A 612 -19.85 16.68 -20.12
CA LEU A 612 -19.33 16.08 -18.90
C LEU A 612 -19.12 17.10 -17.75
N LEU A 613 -19.06 18.40 -18.07
CA LEU A 613 -19.13 19.49 -17.10
C LEU A 613 -20.56 19.85 -16.67
N GLY A 614 -21.59 19.20 -17.25
CA GLY A 614 -22.99 19.41 -16.91
C GLY A 614 -23.63 20.64 -17.58
N LEU A 615 -23.08 21.11 -18.70
CA LEU A 615 -23.53 22.34 -19.40
C LEU A 615 -24.49 22.07 -20.57
N ASP A 616 -25.15 20.91 -20.60
CA ASP A 616 -26.04 20.48 -21.68
C ASP A 616 -27.15 21.47 -22.01
N ASN A 617 -27.73 22.09 -20.98
CA ASN A 617 -28.78 23.08 -21.13
C ASN A 617 -28.31 24.33 -21.88
N LEU A 618 -27.05 24.74 -21.71
CA LEU A 618 -26.45 25.87 -22.41
C LEU A 618 -26.03 25.49 -23.83
N VAL A 619 -25.47 24.28 -24.01
CA VAL A 619 -25.11 23.73 -25.32
C VAL A 619 -26.34 23.56 -26.22
N ALA A 620 -27.45 23.05 -25.68
CA ALA A 620 -28.71 22.90 -26.42
C ALA A 620 -29.25 24.25 -26.95
N LYS A 621 -29.04 25.33 -26.19
CA LYS A 621 -29.37 26.71 -26.59
C LYS A 621 -28.28 27.37 -27.46
N ARG A 622 -27.11 26.73 -27.59
CA ARG A 622 -25.92 27.24 -28.26
C ARG A 622 -25.42 28.57 -27.67
N ASP A 623 -25.59 28.73 -26.36
CA ASP A 623 -25.36 29.96 -25.62
C ASP A 623 -23.90 30.09 -25.15
N LEU A 624 -23.01 30.46 -26.08
CA LEU A 624 -21.59 30.66 -25.79
C LEU A 624 -21.34 31.73 -24.69
N PRO A 625 -22.03 32.89 -24.66
CA PRO A 625 -21.86 33.87 -23.59
C PRO A 625 -22.13 33.28 -22.19
N ALA A 626 -23.20 32.50 -22.02
CA ALA A 626 -23.48 31.86 -20.74
C ALA A 626 -22.42 30.81 -20.36
N ILE A 627 -21.89 30.06 -21.34
CA ILE A 627 -20.80 29.11 -21.11
C ILE A 627 -19.53 29.83 -20.67
N GLN A 628 -19.19 30.95 -21.33
CA GLN A 628 -18.04 31.78 -20.94
C GLN A 628 -18.19 32.32 -19.51
N GLU A 629 -19.39 32.73 -19.13
CA GLU A 629 -19.67 33.20 -17.77
C GLU A 629 -19.52 32.09 -16.73
N TRP A 630 -19.98 30.87 -17.04
CA TRP A 630 -19.76 29.71 -16.16
C TRP A 630 -18.27 29.44 -15.92
N PHE A 631 -17.45 29.48 -16.97
CA PHE A 631 -15.99 29.28 -16.85
C PHE A 631 -15.31 30.37 -16.01
N LYS A 632 -15.76 31.62 -16.09
CA LYS A 632 -15.23 32.74 -15.29
C LYS A 632 -15.46 32.57 -13.79
N GLN A 633 -16.46 31.78 -13.40
CA GLN A 633 -16.84 31.55 -12.01
C GLN A 633 -16.05 30.42 -11.33
N GLN A 634 -15.22 29.68 -12.07
CA GLN A 634 -14.46 28.55 -11.54
C GLN A 634 -13.17 29.00 -10.84
N ASP A 635 -12.81 28.34 -9.73
CA ASP A 635 -11.47 28.43 -9.15
C ASP A 635 -10.50 27.50 -9.89
N ALA A 636 -9.30 27.97 -10.18
CA ALA A 636 -8.36 27.23 -11.03
C ALA A 636 -7.83 25.95 -10.37
N GLU A 637 -7.62 25.94 -9.05
CA GLU A 637 -7.12 24.75 -8.34
C GLU A 637 -8.24 23.71 -8.20
N GLU A 638 -9.44 24.12 -7.79
CA GLU A 638 -10.62 23.24 -7.73
C GLU A 638 -11.00 22.68 -9.12
N TYR A 639 -10.80 23.49 -10.17
CA TYR A 639 -11.08 23.07 -11.53
C TYR A 639 -10.10 22.01 -12.03
N VAL A 640 -8.81 22.07 -11.64
CA VAL A 640 -7.84 21.01 -11.93
C VAL A 640 -8.28 19.68 -11.31
N ASP A 641 -8.64 19.65 -10.02
CA ASP A 641 -9.15 18.44 -9.37
C ASP A 641 -10.39 17.90 -10.13
N THR A 642 -11.29 18.80 -10.54
CA THR A 642 -12.49 18.43 -11.32
C THR A 642 -12.14 17.79 -12.66
N VAL A 643 -11.25 18.39 -13.45
CA VAL A 643 -10.84 17.87 -14.76
C VAL A 643 -10.13 16.52 -14.62
N PHE A 644 -9.22 16.38 -13.65
CA PHE A 644 -8.51 15.12 -13.41
C PHE A 644 -9.47 14.00 -12.97
N ARG A 645 -10.44 14.33 -12.09
CA ARG A 645 -11.48 13.39 -11.65
C ARG A 645 -12.37 12.95 -12.81
N LEU A 646 -12.89 13.88 -13.61
CA LEU A 646 -13.77 13.56 -14.75
C LEU A 646 -13.04 12.76 -15.83
N SER A 647 -11.75 13.01 -16.02
CA SER A 647 -10.92 12.27 -16.98
C SER A 647 -10.45 10.91 -16.44
N GLY A 648 -10.52 10.69 -15.12
CA GLY A 648 -10.04 9.50 -14.43
C GLY A 648 -8.52 9.37 -14.45
N LEU A 649 -7.79 10.47 -14.23
CA LEU A 649 -6.32 10.52 -14.26
C LEU A 649 -5.71 10.38 -12.86
N LYS A 650 -4.63 9.61 -12.77
CA LYS A 650 -3.70 9.56 -11.63
C LYS A 650 -2.76 10.77 -11.66
N TYR A 651 -2.10 10.98 -12.80
CA TYR A 651 -1.26 12.15 -13.10
C TYR A 651 -1.06 12.32 -14.62
N ALA A 652 -0.59 13.51 -15.02
CA ALA A 652 -0.18 13.85 -16.36
C ALA A 652 1.28 14.33 -16.38
N VAL A 653 2.03 13.96 -17.41
CA VAL A 653 3.42 14.42 -17.60
C VAL A 653 3.41 15.67 -18.49
N MET A 654 3.96 16.76 -17.97
CA MET A 654 4.14 18.05 -18.65
C MET A 654 5.24 17.98 -19.71
N THR A 655 5.37 19.03 -20.51
CA THR A 655 6.50 19.22 -21.44
C THR A 655 7.18 20.53 -21.08
N ASN A 656 8.35 20.45 -20.45
CA ASN A 656 9.03 21.61 -19.87
C ASN A 656 10.25 22.02 -20.70
N ILE A 657 10.27 23.27 -21.16
CA ILE A 657 11.26 23.79 -22.10
C ILE A 657 12.20 24.77 -21.36
N PRO A 658 13.36 24.30 -20.85
CA PRO A 658 14.29 25.15 -20.12
C PRO A 658 14.95 26.24 -20.98
N PHE A 659 14.87 26.08 -22.30
CA PHE A 659 15.46 26.99 -23.29
C PHE A 659 14.54 28.18 -23.60
N GLU A 660 13.29 28.16 -23.14
CA GLU A 660 12.36 29.28 -23.27
C GLU A 660 12.47 30.20 -22.04
N PRO A 661 12.90 31.46 -22.20
CA PRO A 661 13.18 32.34 -21.07
C PRO A 661 11.97 32.61 -20.16
N GLU A 662 10.75 32.63 -20.71
CA GLU A 662 9.53 32.82 -19.91
C GLU A 662 9.27 31.60 -19.03
N GLU A 663 9.35 30.39 -19.59
CA GLU A 663 9.16 29.16 -18.82
C GLU A 663 10.29 28.95 -17.79
N ALA A 664 11.55 29.19 -18.17
CA ALA A 664 12.70 29.01 -17.29
C ALA A 664 12.60 29.82 -15.99
N ARG A 665 11.97 31.02 -16.04
CA ARG A 665 11.72 31.83 -14.84
C ARG A 665 10.76 31.19 -13.85
N HIS A 666 9.81 30.37 -14.30
CA HIS A 666 8.93 29.61 -13.39
C HIS A 666 9.69 28.52 -12.62
N TRP A 667 10.84 28.10 -13.11
CA TRP A 667 11.69 27.11 -12.41
C TRP A 667 12.78 27.73 -11.55
N LEU A 668 13.33 28.86 -11.99
CA LEU A 668 14.45 29.52 -11.31
C LEU A 668 14.02 30.63 -10.34
N GLY A 669 12.79 31.11 -10.47
CA GLY A 669 12.37 32.37 -9.88
C GLY A 669 12.96 33.58 -10.62
N ASP A 670 12.78 34.76 -10.06
CA ASP A 670 13.34 36.01 -10.57
C ASP A 670 14.30 36.62 -9.54
N PRO A 671 15.63 36.51 -9.75
CA PRO A 671 16.62 37.12 -8.87
C PRO A 671 16.55 38.64 -8.83
N ALA A 672 16.10 39.31 -9.90
CA ALA A 672 16.03 40.76 -9.96
C ALA A 672 14.93 41.32 -9.06
N THR A 673 13.86 40.55 -8.85
CA THR A 673 12.76 40.90 -7.93
C THR A 673 12.79 40.10 -6.63
N ASN A 674 13.85 39.28 -6.41
CA ASN A 674 13.97 38.35 -5.28
C ASN A 674 12.75 37.42 -5.11
N THR A 675 12.11 37.04 -6.22
CA THR A 675 10.91 36.20 -6.23
C THR A 675 11.33 34.73 -6.37
N PRO A 676 11.01 33.86 -5.40
CA PRO A 676 11.31 32.43 -5.52
C PRO A 676 10.43 31.78 -6.60
N PRO A 677 10.83 30.60 -7.14
CA PRO A 677 9.96 29.85 -8.04
C PRO A 677 8.65 29.46 -7.32
N PRO A 678 7.51 29.44 -8.03
CA PRO A 678 6.23 29.03 -7.46
C PRO A 678 6.30 27.61 -6.88
N ALA A 679 5.76 27.43 -5.68
CA ALA A 679 5.51 26.11 -5.14
C ALA A 679 4.41 25.42 -5.95
N TRP A 680 4.57 24.13 -6.21
CA TRP A 680 3.56 23.34 -6.93
C TRP A 680 3.63 21.88 -6.51
N SER A 681 2.51 21.17 -6.68
CA SER A 681 2.38 19.77 -6.26
C SER A 681 2.60 18.80 -7.42
N ARG A 682 3.43 17.78 -7.18
CA ARG A 682 3.60 16.65 -8.11
C ARG A 682 2.44 15.64 -8.09
N LYS A 683 1.36 15.91 -7.34
CA LYS A 683 0.17 15.04 -7.26
C LYS A 683 -0.40 14.75 -8.64
N PHE A 684 -0.63 15.79 -9.43
CA PHE A 684 -1.27 15.69 -10.75
C PHE A 684 -0.35 15.96 -11.92
N PHE A 685 0.70 16.73 -11.72
CA PHE A 685 1.63 17.10 -12.78
C PHE A 685 2.99 16.47 -12.49
N ARG A 686 3.62 15.87 -13.49
CA ARG A 686 5.01 15.44 -13.43
C ARG A 686 5.78 16.13 -14.54
N SER A 687 7.07 16.39 -14.36
CA SER A 687 7.86 17.14 -15.34
C SER A 687 8.50 16.22 -16.38
N ALA A 688 8.72 16.73 -17.58
CA ALA A 688 9.62 16.13 -18.55
C ALA A 688 10.48 17.21 -19.20
N LEU A 689 11.76 16.92 -19.39
CA LEU A 689 12.74 17.89 -19.85
C LEU A 689 12.82 17.89 -21.38
N ARG A 690 12.19 18.87 -22.02
CA ARG A 690 12.19 19.02 -23.48
C ARG A 690 13.53 19.58 -23.98
N VAL A 691 14.14 18.86 -24.91
CA VAL A 691 15.50 19.08 -25.44
C VAL A 691 15.51 19.06 -26.98
N ASP A 692 14.46 19.55 -27.64
CA ASP A 692 14.42 19.72 -29.10
C ASP A 692 15.66 20.49 -29.61
N GLN A 693 16.08 21.54 -28.90
CA GLN A 693 17.25 22.35 -29.20
C GLN A 693 18.55 21.52 -29.30
N VAL A 694 18.68 20.46 -28.50
CA VAL A 694 19.86 19.59 -28.49
C VAL A 694 19.95 18.82 -29.81
N LEU A 695 18.86 18.21 -30.27
CA LEU A 695 18.85 17.47 -31.55
C LEU A 695 18.94 18.40 -32.75
N LEU A 696 18.43 19.63 -32.64
CA LEU A 696 18.57 20.67 -33.66
C LEU A 696 19.99 21.24 -33.76
N GLY A 697 20.81 21.13 -32.70
CA GLY A 697 22.06 21.89 -32.60
C GLY A 697 21.80 23.41 -32.53
N ASP A 698 20.71 23.81 -31.87
CA ASP A 698 20.25 25.19 -31.82
C ASP A 698 21.00 25.99 -30.74
N TRP A 699 22.21 26.41 -31.08
CA TRP A 699 23.05 27.23 -30.20
C TRP A 699 22.48 28.62 -29.94
N VAL A 700 21.54 29.11 -30.76
CA VAL A 700 20.86 30.40 -30.53
C VAL A 700 19.98 30.31 -29.28
N SER A 701 19.34 29.17 -29.05
CA SER A 701 18.60 28.92 -27.81
C SER A 701 19.46 28.36 -26.68
N ILE A 702 20.44 27.49 -26.95
CA ILE A 702 21.27 26.85 -25.92
C ILE A 702 22.23 27.86 -25.25
N GLY A 703 22.87 28.73 -26.04
CA GLY A 703 23.87 29.69 -25.56
C GLY A 703 23.37 30.59 -24.43
N PRO A 704 22.23 31.28 -24.60
CA PRO A 704 21.65 32.11 -23.54
C PRO A 704 21.36 31.33 -22.25
N THR A 705 20.92 30.08 -22.33
CA THR A 705 20.69 29.24 -21.13
C THR A 705 22.00 28.85 -20.45
N LEU A 706 23.07 28.61 -21.19
CA LEU A 706 24.40 28.39 -20.63
C LEU A 706 24.91 29.63 -19.89
N ASP A 707 24.68 30.82 -20.46
CA ASP A 707 25.11 32.09 -19.86
C ASP A 707 24.42 32.35 -18.52
N VAL A 708 23.13 32.01 -18.38
CA VAL A 708 22.40 32.10 -17.10
C VAL A 708 23.11 31.33 -15.98
N PHE A 709 23.67 30.16 -16.30
CA PHE A 709 24.41 29.33 -15.34
C PHE A 709 25.92 29.55 -15.37
N LYS A 710 26.42 30.51 -16.16
CA LYS A 710 27.85 30.81 -16.36
C LYS A 710 28.67 29.59 -16.82
N LEU A 711 28.10 28.81 -17.73
CA LEU A 711 28.70 27.60 -18.28
C LEU A 711 29.38 27.86 -19.63
N PRO A 712 30.45 27.13 -19.98
CA PRO A 712 31.13 27.29 -21.26
C PRO A 712 30.25 26.81 -22.43
N HIS A 713 30.42 27.41 -23.61
CA HIS A 713 29.72 27.01 -24.84
C HIS A 713 30.39 25.80 -25.49
N THR A 714 30.39 24.67 -24.76
CA THR A 714 31.04 23.41 -25.14
C THR A 714 30.12 22.22 -24.85
N LEU A 715 30.48 21.02 -25.34
CA LEU A 715 29.77 19.78 -25.00
C LEU A 715 29.65 19.58 -23.47
N GLU A 716 30.73 19.84 -22.73
CA GLU A 716 30.77 19.72 -21.27
C GLU A 716 29.85 20.75 -20.58
N GLY A 717 29.79 21.98 -21.11
CA GLY A 717 28.87 22.99 -20.60
C GLY A 717 27.41 22.60 -20.80
N VAL A 718 27.06 22.05 -21.97
CA VAL A 718 25.70 21.53 -22.23
C VAL A 718 25.39 20.35 -21.32
N ARG A 719 26.35 19.45 -21.09
CA ARG A 719 26.18 18.34 -20.15
C ARG A 719 25.85 18.85 -18.74
N THR A 720 26.67 19.76 -18.22
CA THR A 720 26.46 20.38 -16.90
C THR A 720 25.13 21.13 -16.83
N LEU A 721 24.71 21.77 -17.93
CA LEU A 721 23.42 22.46 -18.00
C LEU A 721 22.25 21.48 -17.83
N LEU A 722 22.27 20.35 -18.55
CA LEU A 722 21.23 19.34 -18.44
C LEU A 722 21.19 18.69 -17.05
N GLU A 723 22.35 18.44 -16.43
CA GLU A 723 22.43 17.96 -15.05
C GLU A 723 21.76 18.93 -14.06
N LYS A 724 21.99 20.24 -14.20
CA LYS A 724 21.30 21.25 -13.38
C LYS A 724 19.79 21.21 -13.57
N TRP A 725 19.31 21.07 -14.80
CA TRP A 725 17.88 21.00 -15.07
C TRP A 725 17.24 19.71 -14.57
N ILE A 726 17.98 18.58 -14.56
CA ILE A 726 17.54 17.35 -13.90
C ILE A 726 17.33 17.59 -12.41
N ASP A 727 18.27 18.25 -11.73
CA ASP A 727 18.17 18.53 -10.30
C ASP A 727 16.99 19.47 -9.98
N ILE A 728 16.76 20.47 -10.82
CA ILE A 728 15.68 21.47 -10.66
C ILE A 728 14.31 20.84 -10.94
N MET A 729 14.13 20.23 -12.11
CA MET A 729 12.82 19.77 -12.59
C MET A 729 12.44 18.40 -12.04
N LYS A 730 13.44 17.54 -11.75
CA LYS A 730 13.24 16.11 -11.47
C LYS A 730 12.35 15.45 -12.54
N PRO A 731 12.78 15.49 -13.82
CA PRO A 731 11.95 15.02 -14.92
C PRO A 731 11.77 13.50 -14.89
N GLU A 732 10.64 13.02 -15.40
CA GLU A 732 10.41 11.58 -15.62
C GLU A 732 11.23 11.07 -16.81
N TYR A 733 11.43 11.90 -17.83
CA TYR A 733 12.24 11.60 -19.02
C TYR A 733 12.73 12.88 -19.71
N PHE A 734 13.75 12.75 -20.57
CA PHE A 734 14.04 13.73 -21.62
C PHE A 734 13.04 13.60 -22.75
N MET A 735 12.66 14.69 -23.42
CA MET A 735 11.76 14.66 -24.57
C MET A 735 12.34 15.43 -25.74
N SER A 736 12.23 14.89 -26.95
CA SER A 736 12.59 15.61 -28.16
C SER A 736 11.65 15.29 -29.32
N SER A 737 11.19 16.31 -30.03
CA SER A 737 10.66 16.14 -31.38
C SER A 737 11.84 15.97 -32.34
N VAL A 738 11.97 14.81 -32.98
CA VAL A 738 13.08 14.53 -33.89
C VAL A 738 12.93 15.40 -35.14
N PRO A 739 13.92 16.25 -35.47
CA PRO A 739 13.84 17.08 -36.68
C PRO A 739 13.67 16.22 -37.92
N ILE A 740 12.82 16.62 -38.87
CA ILE A 740 12.53 15.80 -40.06
C ILE A 740 13.76 15.57 -40.95
N SER A 741 14.75 16.45 -40.86
CA SER A 741 16.04 16.36 -41.56
C SER A 741 17.14 15.70 -40.73
N PHE A 742 16.84 15.21 -39.53
CA PHE A 742 17.83 14.58 -38.68
C PHE A 742 18.24 13.21 -39.25
N GLU A 743 19.53 13.02 -39.45
CA GLU A 743 20.13 11.76 -39.88
C GLU A 743 21.07 11.26 -38.79
N TYR A 744 20.93 9.98 -38.42
CA TYR A 744 21.88 9.35 -37.52
C TYR A 744 23.25 9.26 -38.22
N PRO A 745 24.34 9.78 -37.62
CA PRO A 745 25.61 9.94 -38.31
C PRO A 745 26.25 8.59 -38.68
N ASP A 746 26.89 8.54 -39.84
CA ASP A 746 27.72 7.40 -40.24
C ASP A 746 28.93 7.25 -39.32
N LYS A 747 29.37 6.00 -39.10
CA LYS A 747 30.51 5.68 -38.22
C LYS A 747 31.81 6.40 -38.60
N ASN A 748 31.93 6.87 -39.84
CA ASN A 748 33.10 7.55 -40.39
C ASN A 748 32.86 9.05 -40.66
N ALA A 749 31.75 9.62 -40.19
CA ALA A 749 31.48 11.05 -40.37
C ALA A 749 32.56 11.88 -39.63
N PRO A 750 33.19 12.87 -40.29
CA PRO A 750 34.12 13.75 -39.61
C PRO A 750 33.37 14.56 -38.53
N GLY A 751 33.93 14.60 -37.31
CA GLY A 751 33.43 15.47 -36.24
C GLY A 751 33.57 16.94 -36.61
N SER A 752 32.85 17.81 -35.89
CA SER A 752 32.98 19.26 -36.10
C SER A 752 34.41 19.71 -35.80
N GLY A 753 34.93 20.63 -36.63
CA GLY A 753 36.25 21.22 -36.42
C GLY A 753 36.24 22.07 -35.14
N THR A 754 37.40 22.28 -34.51
CA THR A 754 37.54 23.03 -33.24
C THR A 754 37.06 24.50 -33.26
N LYS A 755 36.60 25.00 -34.41
CA LYS A 755 36.11 26.37 -34.63
C LYS A 755 34.59 26.46 -34.85
N GLU A 756 33.89 25.33 -34.99
CA GLU A 756 32.44 25.28 -35.19
C GLU A 756 31.75 24.75 -33.93
N PRO A 757 30.54 25.24 -33.61
CA PRO A 757 29.81 24.73 -32.47
C PRO A 757 29.34 23.28 -32.75
N PRO A 758 29.30 22.41 -31.73
CA PRO A 758 28.90 21.01 -31.91
C PRO A 758 27.54 20.85 -32.58
N THR A 759 27.45 19.90 -33.50
CA THR A 759 26.20 19.56 -34.21
C THR A 759 25.20 18.88 -33.27
N GLY A 760 23.92 18.84 -33.66
CA GLY A 760 22.90 18.12 -32.89
C GLY A 760 23.18 16.61 -32.76
N ALA A 761 23.83 16.01 -33.76
CA ALA A 761 24.29 14.62 -33.70
C ALA A 761 25.39 14.42 -32.65
N GLU A 762 26.34 15.35 -32.54
CA GLU A 762 27.38 15.32 -31.51
C GLU A 762 26.80 15.53 -30.11
N LEU A 763 25.88 16.48 -29.94
CA LEU A 763 25.19 16.70 -28.68
C LEU A 763 24.35 15.47 -28.27
N LEU A 764 23.67 14.82 -29.20
CA LEU A 764 22.94 13.59 -28.92
C LEU A 764 23.89 12.45 -28.46
N LEU A 765 24.94 12.17 -29.23
CA LEU A 765 25.82 11.02 -29.02
C LEU A 765 26.80 11.20 -27.86
N GLN A 766 27.31 12.41 -27.64
CA GLN A 766 28.36 12.68 -26.66
C GLN A 766 27.82 13.27 -25.35
N VAL A 767 26.61 13.83 -25.36
CA VAL A 767 26.00 14.44 -24.16
C VAL A 767 24.73 13.72 -23.74
N LEU A 768 23.67 13.76 -24.56
CA LEU A 768 22.34 13.34 -24.13
C LEU A 768 22.27 11.82 -23.85
N LEU A 769 22.78 10.98 -24.75
CA LEU A 769 22.74 9.52 -24.58
C LEU A 769 23.61 9.03 -23.40
N PRO A 770 24.88 9.46 -23.23
CA PRO A 770 25.66 9.12 -22.05
C PRO A 770 25.01 9.58 -20.75
N LEU A 771 24.42 10.78 -20.74
CA LEU A 771 23.75 11.32 -19.55
C LEU A 771 22.46 10.53 -19.22
N ALA A 772 21.68 10.17 -20.23
CA ALA A 772 20.49 9.34 -20.09
C ALA A 772 20.82 7.96 -19.49
N GLU A 773 21.90 7.32 -19.94
CA GLU A 773 22.38 6.05 -19.38
C GLU A 773 22.81 6.22 -17.91
N GLU A 774 23.67 7.20 -17.62
CA GLU A 774 24.20 7.42 -16.27
C GLU A 774 23.11 7.75 -15.26
N LYS A 775 22.18 8.65 -15.61
CA LYS A 775 21.09 9.08 -14.73
C LYS A 775 19.89 8.13 -14.75
N LYS A 776 19.96 7.03 -15.53
CA LYS A 776 18.85 6.11 -15.80
C LYS A 776 17.57 6.83 -16.25
N LEU A 777 17.72 7.92 -17.00
CA LEU A 777 16.64 8.79 -17.43
C LEU A 777 16.27 8.50 -18.89
N PRO A 778 15.05 8.03 -19.20
CA PRO A 778 14.67 7.70 -20.57
C PRO A 778 14.63 8.90 -21.52
N ILE A 779 14.66 8.63 -22.82
CA ILE A 779 14.51 9.64 -23.88
C ILE A 779 13.23 9.35 -24.67
N ALA A 780 12.27 10.28 -24.61
CA ALA A 780 11.06 10.28 -25.41
C ALA A 780 11.28 10.98 -26.75
N LEU A 781 11.08 10.26 -27.85
CA LEU A 781 11.30 10.73 -29.21
C LEU A 781 9.97 10.77 -29.99
N LYS A 782 9.63 11.94 -30.52
CA LYS A 782 8.43 12.14 -31.37
C LYS A 782 8.86 12.36 -32.82
N PHE A 783 8.46 11.48 -33.74
CA PHE A 783 8.91 11.44 -35.15
C PHE A 783 7.87 11.94 -36.15
N ASP A 784 8.34 12.32 -37.35
CA ASP A 784 7.53 12.64 -38.55
C ASP A 784 6.88 14.04 -38.60
N SER A 785 7.10 14.92 -37.62
CA SER A 785 6.56 16.29 -37.69
C SER A 785 7.40 17.21 -38.59
N VAL A 786 6.73 17.97 -39.45
CA VAL A 786 7.33 19.03 -40.28
C VAL A 786 6.90 20.38 -39.75
N ARG A 787 7.88 21.21 -39.35
CA ARG A 787 7.64 22.51 -38.73
C ARG A 787 8.36 23.63 -39.48
N PRO A 788 7.66 24.46 -40.28
CA PRO A 788 6.26 24.36 -40.72
C PRO A 788 6.10 23.82 -42.15
N ILE A 789 4.91 23.33 -42.51
CA ILE A 789 4.47 23.19 -43.92
C ILE A 789 3.91 24.52 -44.43
N ASN A 790 3.14 25.24 -43.59
CA ASN A 790 2.61 26.57 -43.89
C ASN A 790 2.97 27.54 -42.76
N ALA A 791 4.11 28.24 -42.89
CA ALA A 791 4.61 29.15 -41.86
C ALA A 791 3.62 30.24 -41.43
N ARG A 792 2.72 30.68 -42.33
CA ARG A 792 1.73 31.74 -42.03
C ARG A 792 0.76 31.33 -40.93
N TYR A 793 0.50 30.04 -40.75
CA TYR A 793 -0.47 29.53 -39.79
C TYR A 793 0.13 29.30 -38.39
N GLY A 794 1.41 29.63 -38.19
CA GLY A 794 2.10 29.33 -36.93
C GLY A 794 2.03 27.84 -36.62
N VAL A 795 1.68 27.48 -35.38
CA VAL A 795 1.55 26.09 -34.93
C VAL A 795 0.51 25.30 -35.73
N ALA A 796 -0.57 25.96 -36.22
CA ALA A 796 -1.57 25.33 -37.07
C ALA A 796 -1.05 25.00 -38.50
N GLY A 797 0.16 25.49 -38.84
CA GLY A 797 0.83 25.25 -40.11
C GLY A 797 1.82 24.10 -40.10
N ASP A 798 2.03 23.47 -38.95
CA ASP A 798 2.84 22.26 -38.83
C ASP A 798 2.11 21.06 -39.45
N GLY A 799 2.87 20.12 -40.01
CA GLY A 799 2.31 18.96 -40.68
C GLY A 799 3.10 17.68 -40.46
N VAL A 800 2.89 16.72 -41.35
CA VAL A 800 3.46 15.37 -41.23
C VAL A 800 4.22 14.98 -42.50
N LYS A 801 5.37 14.33 -42.33
CA LYS A 801 6.12 13.65 -43.38
C LYS A 801 6.73 12.38 -42.80
N PRO A 802 6.54 11.20 -43.42
CA PRO A 802 7.18 9.96 -42.97
C PRO A 802 8.70 10.11 -42.83
N SER A 803 9.23 9.74 -41.67
CA SER A 803 10.68 9.65 -41.41
C SER A 803 11.17 8.20 -41.53
N ASN A 804 12.49 8.03 -41.55
CA ASN A 804 13.12 6.71 -41.60
C ASN A 804 13.21 6.10 -40.19
N VAL A 805 12.52 4.98 -39.96
CA VAL A 805 12.51 4.26 -38.68
C VAL A 805 13.90 3.71 -38.31
N ASP A 806 14.81 3.56 -39.29
CA ASP A 806 16.19 3.12 -39.07
C ASP A 806 16.97 3.97 -38.07
N THR A 807 16.63 5.27 -37.95
CA THR A 807 17.21 6.13 -36.90
C THR A 807 16.91 5.60 -35.50
N LEU A 808 15.66 5.21 -35.23
CA LEU A 808 15.27 4.62 -33.94
C LEU A 808 15.89 3.23 -33.76
N ILE A 809 15.93 2.41 -34.81
CA ILE A 809 16.57 1.08 -34.79
C ILE A 809 18.05 1.20 -34.40
N LYS A 810 18.77 2.15 -35.01
CA LYS A 810 20.18 2.43 -34.70
C LYS A 810 20.36 2.88 -33.25
N LEU A 811 19.50 3.76 -32.74
CA LEU A 811 19.53 4.20 -31.34
C LEU A 811 19.33 3.03 -30.38
N CYS A 812 18.27 2.25 -30.55
CA CYS A 812 17.98 1.11 -29.68
C CYS A 812 19.09 0.05 -29.71
N ARG A 813 19.62 -0.26 -30.90
CA ARG A 813 20.70 -1.25 -31.08
C ARG A 813 22.03 -0.79 -30.51
N ASN A 814 22.41 0.47 -30.71
CA ASN A 814 23.73 0.97 -30.33
C ASN A 814 23.79 1.37 -28.85
N PHE A 815 22.66 1.68 -28.23
CA PHE A 815 22.55 2.10 -26.84
C PHE A 815 21.58 1.20 -26.07
N PRO A 816 21.90 -0.09 -25.88
CA PRO A 816 20.97 -1.07 -25.30
C PRO A 816 20.63 -0.75 -23.83
N LYS A 817 21.45 0.04 -23.14
CA LYS A 817 21.22 0.48 -21.75
C LYS A 817 20.39 1.76 -21.62
N VAL A 818 20.19 2.48 -22.73
CA VAL A 818 19.32 3.66 -22.76
C VAL A 818 17.91 3.22 -23.10
N LYS A 819 16.94 3.74 -22.34
CA LYS A 819 15.52 3.51 -22.58
C LYS A 819 14.94 4.58 -23.48
N PHE A 820 14.19 4.15 -24.49
CA PHE A 820 13.54 5.03 -25.45
C PHE A 820 12.02 4.90 -25.34
N LEU A 821 11.34 6.03 -25.18
CA LEU A 821 9.90 6.14 -25.41
C LEU A 821 9.73 6.68 -26.84
N ALA A 822 8.83 6.12 -27.65
CA ALA A 822 8.63 6.62 -29.00
C ALA A 822 7.17 6.74 -29.41
N THR A 823 6.88 7.79 -30.18
CA THR A 823 5.62 7.97 -30.89
C THR A 823 5.87 8.56 -32.28
N PHE A 824 5.08 8.14 -33.27
CA PHE A 824 5.21 8.53 -34.68
C PHE A 824 3.94 9.26 -35.11
N LEU A 825 4.08 10.35 -35.87
CA LEU A 825 2.94 11.13 -36.37
C LEU A 825 2.40 10.58 -37.69
N SER A 826 3.25 9.92 -38.48
CA SER A 826 2.86 9.35 -39.76
C SER A 826 2.11 8.04 -39.56
N ARG A 827 0.90 7.94 -40.15
CA ARG A 827 0.13 6.68 -40.16
C ARG A 827 0.91 5.54 -40.82
N VAL A 828 1.69 5.81 -41.88
CA VAL A 828 2.37 4.76 -42.64
C VAL A 828 3.56 4.14 -41.90
N ASN A 829 4.14 4.84 -40.92
CA ASN A 829 5.26 4.31 -40.11
C ASN A 829 4.80 3.40 -38.96
N GLN A 830 3.50 3.41 -38.62
CA GLN A 830 3.00 2.78 -37.38
C GLN A 830 3.22 1.27 -37.33
N HIS A 831 3.09 0.57 -38.48
CA HIS A 831 3.35 -0.87 -38.53
C HIS A 831 4.83 -1.19 -38.31
N GLU A 832 5.72 -0.51 -39.05
CA GLU A 832 7.16 -0.74 -38.96
C GLU A 832 7.70 -0.44 -37.55
N VAL A 833 7.25 0.65 -36.92
CA VAL A 833 7.69 0.96 -35.54
C VAL A 833 7.12 -0.04 -34.53
N THR A 834 5.90 -0.54 -34.74
CA THR A 834 5.32 -1.59 -33.87
C THR A 834 6.14 -2.88 -33.94
N VAL A 835 6.55 -3.30 -35.15
CA VAL A 835 7.46 -4.43 -35.32
C VAL A 835 8.83 -4.14 -34.70
N THR A 836 9.32 -2.91 -34.80
CA THR A 836 10.58 -2.50 -34.18
C THR A 836 10.54 -2.63 -32.65
N ALA A 837 9.47 -2.18 -32.01
CA ALA A 837 9.28 -2.31 -30.55
C ALA A 837 9.27 -3.76 -30.09
N ASN A 838 8.73 -4.68 -30.90
CA ASN A 838 8.80 -6.12 -30.63
C ASN A 838 10.25 -6.66 -30.59
N LYS A 839 11.23 -5.98 -31.19
CA LYS A 839 12.64 -6.42 -31.25
C LYS A 839 13.52 -5.83 -30.16
N PHE A 840 13.10 -4.74 -29.52
CA PHE A 840 13.96 -3.97 -28.63
C PHE A 840 13.32 -3.83 -27.25
N GLY A 841 13.87 -4.54 -26.26
CA GLY A 841 13.41 -4.45 -24.87
C GLY A 841 13.66 -3.10 -24.20
N ASN A 842 14.41 -2.20 -24.85
CA ASN A 842 14.67 -0.82 -24.43
C ASN A 842 13.82 0.21 -25.21
N LEU A 843 12.79 -0.23 -25.94
CA LEU A 843 11.86 0.63 -26.67
C LEU A 843 10.43 0.42 -26.18
N HIS A 844 9.77 1.50 -25.77
CA HIS A 844 8.35 1.51 -25.41
C HIS A 844 7.57 2.46 -26.30
N LEU A 845 6.54 1.95 -26.96
CA LEU A 845 5.64 2.79 -27.76
C LEU A 845 4.55 3.37 -26.88
N TYR A 846 4.22 4.63 -27.17
CA TYR A 846 3.10 5.28 -26.51
C TYR A 846 2.28 6.13 -27.49
N GLY A 847 0.96 6.09 -27.32
CA GLY A 847 0.09 7.11 -27.88
C GLY A 847 -0.28 7.00 -29.36
N CYS A 848 -1.31 7.76 -29.71
CA CYS A 848 -1.69 8.10 -31.07
C CYS A 848 -1.49 9.61 -31.24
N TRP A 849 -0.29 10.01 -31.66
CA TRP A 849 0.12 11.42 -31.62
C TRP A 849 -0.59 12.28 -32.68
N TRP A 850 -1.13 13.43 -32.25
CA TRP A 850 -1.61 14.54 -33.08
C TRP A 850 -2.56 14.15 -34.22
N TYR A 851 -2.07 14.01 -35.46
CA TYR A 851 -2.90 13.63 -36.62
C TYR A 851 -3.34 12.15 -36.56
N CYS A 852 -2.65 11.32 -35.79
CA CYS A 852 -3.11 9.97 -35.44
C CYS A 852 -4.17 9.95 -34.34
N ASN A 853 -4.44 11.08 -33.67
CA ASN A 853 -5.42 11.18 -32.58
C ASN A 853 -6.86 11.37 -33.10
N ASN A 854 -7.29 10.45 -33.97
CA ASN A 854 -8.63 10.40 -34.55
C ASN A 854 -9.19 8.98 -34.37
N PRO A 855 -10.49 8.80 -34.04
CA PRO A 855 -11.03 7.49 -33.67
C PRO A 855 -10.69 6.34 -34.61
N SER A 856 -10.77 6.55 -35.93
CA SER A 856 -10.44 5.53 -36.93
C SER A 856 -8.98 5.09 -36.92
N ILE A 857 -8.06 6.02 -36.63
CA ILE A 857 -6.62 5.73 -36.55
C ILE A 857 -6.27 5.15 -35.17
N ILE A 858 -6.88 5.67 -34.10
CA ILE A 858 -6.72 5.11 -32.75
C ILE A 858 -7.12 3.63 -32.74
N GLU A 859 -8.26 3.29 -33.36
CA GLU A 859 -8.72 1.90 -33.47
C GLU A 859 -7.68 1.02 -34.18
N GLU A 860 -7.24 1.43 -35.38
CA GLU A 860 -6.27 0.70 -36.20
C GLU A 860 -4.95 0.47 -35.46
N LEU A 861 -4.38 1.54 -34.88
CA LEU A 861 -3.09 1.49 -34.19
C LEU A 861 -3.17 0.64 -32.92
N THR A 862 -4.22 0.81 -32.13
CA THR A 862 -4.40 0.04 -30.88
C THR A 862 -4.54 -1.44 -31.19
N ARG A 863 -5.36 -1.80 -32.18
CA ARG A 863 -5.57 -3.18 -32.61
C ARG A 863 -4.28 -3.84 -33.08
N MET A 864 -3.58 -3.21 -34.03
CA MET A 864 -2.31 -3.71 -34.55
C MET A 864 -1.25 -3.86 -33.46
N ARG A 865 -1.15 -2.90 -32.53
CA ARG A 865 -0.20 -2.98 -31.42
C ARG A 865 -0.54 -4.09 -30.45
N ILE A 866 -1.81 -4.33 -30.11
CA ILE A 866 -2.20 -5.47 -29.28
C ILE A 866 -1.87 -6.80 -29.97
N GLU A 867 -2.15 -6.90 -31.27
CA GLU A 867 -1.88 -8.11 -32.05
C GLU A 867 -0.38 -8.48 -32.09
N ILE A 868 0.53 -7.50 -32.05
CA ILE A 868 1.99 -7.71 -32.15
C ILE A 868 2.70 -7.68 -30.79
N LEU A 869 2.26 -6.82 -29.87
CA LEU A 869 2.95 -6.50 -28.60
C LEU A 869 2.19 -6.99 -27.36
N GLY A 870 0.95 -7.49 -27.51
CA GLY A 870 0.08 -7.76 -26.37
C GLY A 870 -0.20 -6.47 -25.60
N THR A 871 0.17 -6.44 -24.32
CA THR A 871 -0.01 -5.26 -23.45
C THR A 871 1.26 -4.48 -23.18
N ALA A 872 2.36 -4.78 -23.88
CA ALA A 872 3.68 -4.16 -23.67
C ALA A 872 3.86 -2.79 -24.34
N PHE A 873 2.83 -1.93 -24.26
CA PHE A 873 2.85 -0.55 -24.78
C PHE A 873 1.82 0.31 -24.04
N THR A 874 1.95 1.64 -24.13
CA THR A 874 0.91 2.56 -23.63
C THR A 874 -0.02 2.96 -24.76
N SER A 875 -1.31 2.67 -24.61
CA SER A 875 -2.29 2.83 -25.69
C SER A 875 -2.45 4.27 -26.17
N GLN A 876 -2.44 5.25 -25.26
CA GLN A 876 -2.74 6.64 -25.57
C GLN A 876 -1.91 7.67 -24.77
N HIS A 877 -1.83 8.90 -25.27
CA HIS A 877 -1.59 10.13 -24.50
C HIS A 877 -2.51 11.24 -25.03
N SER A 878 -2.80 12.28 -24.25
CA SER A 878 -3.73 13.32 -24.72
C SER A 878 -3.07 14.36 -25.63
N ASP A 879 -1.79 14.65 -25.41
CA ASP A 879 -1.09 15.82 -25.99
C ASP A 879 -1.83 17.14 -25.69
N ALA A 880 -2.58 17.17 -24.57
CA ALA A 880 -3.44 18.29 -24.21
C ALA A 880 -2.62 19.58 -24.04
N ARG A 881 -3.05 20.64 -24.70
CA ARG A 881 -2.52 22.01 -24.51
C ARG A 881 -3.42 22.87 -23.65
N VAL A 882 -4.70 22.53 -23.61
CA VAL A 882 -5.73 23.18 -22.80
C VAL A 882 -6.24 22.14 -21.80
N LEU A 883 -6.27 22.46 -20.52
CA LEU A 883 -6.56 21.52 -19.43
C LEU A 883 -7.83 20.70 -19.70
N ASP A 884 -8.89 21.37 -20.12
CA ASP A 884 -10.21 20.83 -20.41
C ASP A 884 -10.24 19.73 -21.49
N GLN A 885 -9.18 19.66 -22.32
CA GLN A 885 -9.05 18.65 -23.37
C GLN A 885 -8.87 17.25 -22.78
N LEU A 886 -8.32 17.13 -21.56
CA LEU A 886 -8.17 15.84 -20.90
C LEU A 886 -9.50 15.08 -20.85
N ILE A 887 -10.60 15.80 -20.61
CA ILE A 887 -11.94 15.23 -20.49
C ILE A 887 -12.31 14.46 -21.76
N TYR A 888 -12.36 15.14 -22.91
CA TYR A 888 -12.79 14.48 -24.14
C TYR A 888 -11.73 13.54 -24.71
N LYS A 889 -10.43 13.90 -24.60
CA LYS A 889 -9.34 13.08 -25.15
C LYS A 889 -9.36 11.68 -24.53
N TRP A 890 -9.53 11.62 -23.21
CA TRP A 890 -9.60 10.34 -22.49
C TRP A 890 -10.96 9.66 -22.59
N SER A 891 -12.07 10.42 -22.58
CA SER A 891 -13.41 9.84 -22.81
C SER A 891 -13.50 9.13 -24.16
N HIS A 892 -13.12 9.82 -25.25
CA HIS A 892 -13.17 9.25 -26.61
C HIS A 892 -12.16 8.11 -26.80
N SER A 893 -10.95 8.25 -26.25
CA SER A 893 -9.94 7.19 -26.38
C SER A 893 -10.36 5.93 -25.61
N ARG A 894 -10.93 6.06 -24.40
CA ARG A 894 -11.47 4.91 -23.63
C ARG A 894 -12.57 4.19 -24.41
N GLU A 895 -13.47 4.94 -25.05
CA GLU A 895 -14.54 4.37 -25.89
C GLU A 895 -13.94 3.48 -26.99
N VAL A 896 -13.01 4.03 -27.79
CA VAL A 896 -12.40 3.30 -28.91
C VAL A 896 -11.56 2.11 -28.43
N ILE A 897 -10.66 2.33 -27.46
CA ILE A 897 -9.76 1.29 -26.94
C ILE A 897 -10.58 0.18 -26.26
N GLY A 898 -11.65 0.53 -25.56
CA GLY A 898 -12.55 -0.41 -24.91
C GLY A 898 -13.19 -1.39 -25.89
N GLU A 899 -13.67 -0.90 -27.04
CA GLU A 899 -14.26 -1.77 -28.06
C GLU A 899 -13.21 -2.65 -28.76
N VAL A 900 -11.97 -2.16 -28.95
CA VAL A 900 -10.86 -2.99 -29.42
C VAL A 900 -10.59 -4.13 -28.42
N LEU A 901 -10.51 -3.83 -27.13
CA LEU A 901 -10.29 -4.84 -26.09
C LEU A 901 -11.43 -5.85 -25.99
N VAL A 902 -12.68 -5.40 -26.11
CA VAL A 902 -13.84 -6.29 -26.15
C VAL A 902 -13.68 -7.32 -27.27
N ASP A 903 -13.30 -6.89 -28.48
CA ASP A 903 -13.07 -7.82 -29.59
C ASP A 903 -11.90 -8.77 -29.32
N MET A 904 -10.77 -8.28 -28.80
CA MET A 904 -9.60 -9.10 -28.46
C MET A 904 -9.94 -10.18 -27.42
N TYR A 905 -10.62 -9.81 -26.33
CA TYR A 905 -10.99 -10.76 -25.28
C TYR A 905 -12.09 -11.73 -25.73
N LYS A 906 -13.02 -11.31 -26.58
CA LYS A 906 -13.99 -12.24 -27.20
C LYS A 906 -13.30 -13.30 -28.06
N LYS A 907 -12.29 -12.91 -28.83
CA LYS A 907 -11.47 -13.83 -29.63
C LYS A 907 -10.70 -14.78 -28.72
N LEU A 908 -10.04 -14.27 -27.69
CA LEU A 908 -9.33 -15.09 -26.70
C LEU A 908 -10.26 -16.10 -26.02
N PHE A 909 -11.40 -15.64 -25.51
CA PHE A 909 -12.42 -16.48 -24.88
C PHE A 909 -12.94 -17.57 -25.82
N ALA A 910 -13.15 -17.26 -27.11
CA ALA A 910 -13.62 -18.23 -28.11
C ALA A 910 -12.63 -19.38 -28.37
N THR A 911 -11.35 -19.25 -28.00
CA THR A 911 -10.36 -20.34 -28.07
C THR A 911 -10.53 -21.39 -26.96
N GLY A 912 -11.36 -21.12 -25.95
CA GLY A 912 -11.47 -21.91 -24.73
C GLY A 912 -10.53 -21.44 -23.61
N TRP A 913 -9.77 -20.36 -23.82
CA TRP A 913 -8.99 -19.72 -22.77
C TRP A 913 -9.92 -19.15 -21.68
N LYS A 914 -9.67 -19.52 -20.43
CA LYS A 914 -10.41 -19.00 -19.29
C LYS A 914 -9.87 -17.61 -18.93
N VAL A 915 -10.71 -16.59 -19.09
CA VAL A 915 -10.35 -15.20 -18.78
C VAL A 915 -10.89 -14.85 -17.41
N SER A 916 -10.03 -14.37 -16.50
CA SER A 916 -10.48 -13.84 -15.21
C SER A 916 -10.74 -12.33 -15.24
N LYS A 917 -11.44 -11.85 -14.22
CA LYS A 917 -11.62 -10.41 -13.94
C LYS A 917 -10.26 -9.75 -13.68
N SER A 918 -9.42 -10.36 -12.86
CA SER A 918 -8.05 -9.89 -12.59
C SER A 918 -7.16 -9.84 -13.82
N ASP A 919 -7.30 -10.79 -14.76
CA ASP A 919 -6.57 -10.75 -16.04
C ASP A 919 -6.91 -9.48 -16.82
N ILE A 920 -8.20 -9.23 -17.03
CA ILE A 920 -8.68 -8.04 -17.75
C ILE A 920 -8.27 -6.76 -17.03
N GLN A 921 -8.43 -6.69 -15.71
CA GLN A 921 -8.06 -5.50 -14.93
C GLN A 921 -6.57 -5.19 -15.04
N ARG A 922 -5.70 -6.19 -14.85
CA ARG A 922 -4.25 -6.07 -15.01
C ARG A 922 -3.90 -5.54 -16.40
N ASP A 923 -4.49 -6.13 -17.44
CA ASP A 923 -4.12 -5.84 -18.82
C ASP A 923 -4.66 -4.47 -19.28
N VAL A 924 -5.82 -4.05 -18.77
CA VAL A 924 -6.32 -2.68 -18.92
C VAL A 924 -5.39 -1.69 -18.19
N GLN A 925 -5.02 -1.96 -16.94
CA GLN A 925 -4.08 -1.10 -16.19
C GLN A 925 -2.76 -0.91 -16.95
N ARG A 926 -2.21 -2.00 -17.50
CA ARG A 926 -1.01 -1.98 -18.37
C ARG A 926 -1.13 -1.02 -19.54
N LEU A 927 -2.19 -1.14 -20.32
CA LEU A 927 -2.42 -0.32 -21.52
C LEU A 927 -2.71 1.16 -21.21
N PHE A 928 -3.23 1.48 -20.01
CA PHE A 928 -3.57 2.85 -19.59
C PHE A 928 -2.52 3.51 -18.69
N GLY A 929 -1.32 2.91 -18.55
CA GLY A 929 -0.20 3.57 -17.90
C GLY A 929 0.76 2.65 -17.15
N GLN A 930 0.30 1.51 -16.66
CA GLN A 930 1.14 0.65 -15.83
C GLN A 930 2.31 0.07 -16.62
N SER A 931 2.16 -0.26 -17.90
CA SER A 931 3.32 -0.73 -18.70
C SER A 931 4.34 0.37 -18.97
N TYR A 932 3.94 1.65 -18.92
CA TYR A 932 4.89 2.74 -18.87
C TYR A 932 5.66 2.72 -17.54
N GLU A 933 4.97 2.67 -16.39
CA GLU A 933 5.66 2.61 -15.07
C GLU A 933 6.59 1.38 -14.97
N GLU A 934 6.13 0.19 -15.38
CA GLU A 934 6.96 -1.04 -15.46
C GLU A 934 8.21 -0.83 -16.34
N PHE A 935 8.08 -0.13 -17.47
CA PHE A 935 9.21 0.20 -18.34
C PHE A 935 10.16 1.24 -17.71
N MET A 936 9.62 2.24 -17.00
CA MET A 936 10.41 3.24 -16.29
C MET A 936 11.20 2.62 -15.12
N GLU A 937 10.70 1.57 -14.49
CA GLU A 937 11.36 0.85 -13.40
C GLU A 937 12.36 -0.23 -13.88
N LYS A 938 12.23 -0.69 -15.11
CA LYS A 938 13.11 -1.72 -15.70
C LYS A 938 14.59 -1.32 -15.61
N ASP A 939 15.40 -2.20 -15.02
CA ASP A 939 16.86 -2.12 -15.06
C ASP A 939 17.37 -2.71 -16.38
N MET A 940 18.30 -2.01 -17.04
CA MET A 940 18.74 -2.28 -18.42
C MET A 940 20.17 -2.80 -18.52
#